data_AF-K2AWV6-F1
#
_entry.id   AF-K2AWV6-F1
#
_cell.length_a   1.000
_cell.length_b   1.000
_cell.length_c   1.000
_cell.angle_alpha   90.00
_cell.angle_beta   90.00
_cell.angle_gamma   90.00
#
_symmetry.space_group_name_H-M   'P 1'
#
loop_
_entity.id
_entity.type
_entity.pdbx_description
1 polymer ?
#
loop_
_entity_poly.entity_id
_entity_poly.type
_entity_poly.pdbx_seq_one_letter_code
_entity_poly.pdbx_strand_id
1 'polypeptide(L)'
;MRSETSKDTFFWINYSNFKSIISKVIKRSPLSIIILLALFLLLLINLNAQNLSSYTHNIIVRSIFSLIITFFLSVWIYLKWESLGFSDFKKIIADFWVILFWTFFFITFKNNVDNIDNLIFFALTLVWIIAFIFTSPFLKKIYKNELIEKIYYSYFYNISVIFLISFILWWVLSALWVIWILAYFTLFDIKWSQSEKIFWDWIILSLSLITPLFALTQLPTKETFDKNKFVENAFFSFLVKYISIPFIWVYFIILYSYTIRVLLNFKDWPKWEVSWLVIWFSIFGFLVYIFSYIFEEKNKFIKFFRSHFPIVVVPQLFMLFYAIYLRIAQYDITMNRYFVVVFWIWLSVISLYFVFSKKKNLVYIPLILTIFTIIISVWPWWVYSLPESRQLARLENNLKTAWILKDWVIYPLNNYSDITPELSKEIYSQIDYLCDYDNCNSIKNLFPVQYNVVKNKNIDGIFLKNTYKYSSSWNSDGISKWSLIYWIAEEIKVKSRYDIVNNIFTRETLNFTNNYYKWIFPIDVTWYSKILNINTTQPTPLPSDYAIMDIKNHYMNIYKKIWLVDSVNLNEIENKLLSIYKATWSTKLDNLDMTFELKWRNWEIYKVFLENITLKNPEYKWVENNYPYYNVSWYVLMK
;
A
#
# COMPACT_ATOMS: atom_id res chain seq x y z
N MET A 1 -27.52 54.57 -42.18
CA MET A 1 -28.96 54.30 -41.96
C MET A 1 -29.11 52.82 -41.67
N ARG A 2 -29.59 52.49 -40.44
CA ARG A 2 -30.14 51.21 -39.90
C ARG A 2 -29.46 49.89 -40.28
N SER A 3 -28.76 49.17 -39.40
CA SER A 3 -29.17 48.49 -38.15
C SER A 3 -30.27 47.43 -38.32
N GLU A 4 -29.92 46.16 -38.07
CA GLU A 4 -30.72 45.00 -37.61
C GLU A 4 -30.13 43.70 -38.23
N THR A 5 -29.71 42.65 -37.54
CA THR A 5 -29.77 42.27 -36.12
C THR A 5 -28.59 41.33 -35.81
N SER A 6 -27.88 41.66 -34.73
CA SER A 6 -27.02 40.77 -33.96
C SER A 6 -27.87 39.79 -33.15
N LYS A 7 -28.27 38.67 -33.74
CA LYS A 7 -28.79 37.50 -33.03
C LYS A 7 -28.10 36.27 -33.59
N ASP A 8 -27.68 35.38 -32.70
CA ASP A 8 -27.06 34.06 -32.92
C ASP A 8 -25.58 33.94 -32.51
N THR A 9 -25.11 34.83 -31.65
CA THR A 9 -23.98 34.54 -30.76
C THR A 9 -24.52 34.06 -29.42
N PHE A 10 -24.29 32.78 -29.10
CA PHE A 10 -24.76 31.96 -27.96
C PHE A 10 -26.05 31.16 -28.20
N PHE A 11 -25.98 29.85 -27.89
CA PHE A 11 -26.92 28.75 -28.21
C PHE A 11 -26.80 28.27 -29.66
N TRP A 12 -26.28 27.08 -29.99
CA TRP A 12 -26.56 25.77 -29.42
C TRP A 12 -25.32 24.86 -29.52
N ILE A 13 -25.05 24.07 -28.48
CA ILE A 13 -24.34 22.80 -28.64
C ILE A 13 -25.03 22.08 -29.80
N ASN A 14 -24.29 21.66 -30.83
CA ASN A 14 -24.82 21.05 -32.05
C ASN A 14 -25.52 19.72 -31.73
N TYR A 15 -26.74 19.81 -31.21
CA TYR A 15 -27.49 18.73 -30.57
C TYR A 15 -27.78 17.60 -31.55
N SER A 16 -27.97 17.93 -32.83
CA SER A 16 -28.13 16.95 -33.91
C SER A 16 -26.87 16.10 -34.09
N ASN A 17 -25.68 16.70 -34.04
CA ASN A 17 -24.41 15.98 -34.08
C ASN A 17 -24.18 15.13 -32.84
N PHE A 18 -24.48 15.66 -31.66
CA PHE A 18 -24.35 14.89 -30.41
C PHE A 18 -25.31 13.69 -30.37
N LYS A 19 -26.57 13.91 -30.74
CA LYS A 19 -27.60 12.86 -30.85
C LYS A 19 -27.22 11.80 -31.88
N SER A 20 -26.67 12.18 -33.03
CA SER A 20 -26.25 11.23 -34.05
C SER A 20 -25.06 10.38 -33.60
N ILE A 21 -24.08 10.98 -32.91
CA ILE A 21 -22.93 10.28 -32.33
C ILE A 21 -23.40 9.27 -31.28
N ILE A 22 -24.24 9.69 -30.33
CA ILE A 22 -24.77 8.80 -29.28
C ILE A 22 -25.62 7.68 -29.86
N SER A 23 -26.54 7.99 -30.79
CA SER A 23 -27.37 6.98 -31.45
C SER A 23 -26.52 5.92 -32.15
N LYS A 24 -25.40 6.34 -32.75
CA LYS A 24 -24.45 5.44 -33.39
C LYS A 24 -23.76 4.51 -32.39
N VAL A 25 -23.35 5.02 -31.23
CA VAL A 25 -22.74 4.18 -30.17
C VAL A 25 -23.78 3.21 -29.58
N ILE A 26 -25.01 3.65 -29.34
CA ILE A 26 -26.09 2.78 -28.82
C ILE A 26 -26.35 1.61 -29.76
N LYS A 27 -26.40 1.84 -31.07
CA LYS A 27 -26.56 0.76 -32.06
C LYS A 27 -25.33 -0.16 -32.13
N ARG A 28 -24.14 0.37 -31.87
CA ARG A 28 -22.87 -0.37 -31.97
C ARG A 28 -22.59 -1.25 -30.77
N SER A 29 -22.70 -0.72 -29.55
CA SER A 29 -22.34 -1.39 -28.31
C SER A 29 -23.42 -1.19 -27.23
N PRO A 30 -24.64 -1.73 -27.42
CA PRO A 30 -25.75 -1.52 -26.49
C PRO A 30 -25.43 -2.06 -25.09
N LEU A 31 -24.79 -3.23 -25.00
CA LEU A 31 -24.43 -3.86 -23.73
C LEU A 31 -23.49 -2.98 -22.89
N SER A 32 -22.46 -2.39 -23.51
CA SER A 32 -21.51 -1.51 -22.83
C SER A 32 -22.20 -0.29 -22.20
N ILE A 33 -23.19 0.28 -22.88
CA ILE A 33 -23.95 1.44 -22.36
C ILE A 33 -24.85 1.04 -21.20
N ILE A 34 -25.54 -0.11 -21.30
CA ILE A 34 -26.38 -0.64 -20.21
C ILE A 34 -25.52 -0.85 -18.95
N ILE A 35 -24.34 -1.45 -19.12
CA ILE A 35 -23.39 -1.65 -18.02
C ILE A 35 -22.94 -0.31 -17.42
N LEU A 36 -22.61 0.69 -18.25
CA LEU A 36 -22.22 2.03 -17.77
C LEU A 36 -23.33 2.70 -16.95
N LEU A 37 -24.58 2.63 -17.41
CA LEU A 37 -25.73 3.18 -16.70
C LEU A 37 -25.95 2.46 -15.37
N ALA A 38 -25.89 1.13 -15.35
CA ALA A 38 -26.00 0.34 -14.13
C ALA A 38 -24.88 0.67 -13.13
N LEU A 39 -23.65 0.80 -13.62
CA LEU A 39 -22.47 1.14 -12.82
C LEU A 39 -22.58 2.54 -12.22
N PHE A 40 -23.02 3.53 -13.01
CA PHE A 40 -23.28 4.88 -12.53
C PHE A 40 -24.34 4.90 -11.41
N LEU A 41 -25.48 4.22 -11.62
CA LEU A 41 -26.54 4.15 -10.62
C LEU A 41 -26.07 3.47 -9.32
N LEU A 42 -25.33 2.37 -9.42
CA LEU A 42 -24.82 1.66 -8.24
C LEU A 42 -23.79 2.49 -7.46
N LEU A 43 -22.91 3.23 -8.14
CA LEU A 43 -21.96 4.14 -7.48
C LEU A 43 -22.69 5.27 -6.74
N LEU A 44 -23.73 5.86 -7.35
CA LEU A 44 -24.55 6.87 -6.68
C LEU A 44 -25.30 6.32 -5.47
N ILE A 45 -25.88 5.11 -5.58
CA ILE A 45 -26.55 4.44 -4.46
C ILE A 45 -25.54 4.20 -3.33
N ASN A 46 -24.34 3.71 -3.64
CA ASN A 46 -23.32 3.40 -2.64
C ASN A 46 -22.87 4.62 -1.83
N LEU A 47 -22.80 5.81 -2.44
CA LEU A 47 -22.43 7.05 -1.75
C LEU A 47 -23.58 7.69 -0.98
N ASN A 48 -24.78 7.69 -1.56
CA ASN A 48 -25.88 8.47 -1.02
C ASN A 48 -26.73 7.70 -0.01
N ALA A 49 -26.75 6.37 -0.10
CA ALA A 49 -27.51 5.54 0.82
C ALA A 49 -26.90 5.59 2.23
N GLN A 50 -27.60 6.28 3.15
CA GLN A 50 -27.28 6.27 4.57
C GLN A 50 -27.86 5.00 5.21
N ASN A 51 -27.11 4.37 6.10
CA ASN A 51 -27.51 3.18 6.87
C ASN A 51 -27.76 1.91 6.02
N LEU A 52 -26.93 1.64 5.01
CA LEU A 52 -26.88 0.31 4.40
C LEU A 52 -26.44 -0.73 5.43
N SER A 53 -27.08 -1.91 5.44
CA SER A 53 -26.55 -3.03 6.21
C SER A 53 -25.21 -3.47 5.60
N SER A 54 -24.32 -4.05 6.41
CA SER A 54 -23.03 -4.54 5.92
C SER A 54 -23.19 -5.55 4.78
N TYR A 55 -24.25 -6.36 4.83
CA TYR A 55 -24.60 -7.31 3.77
C TYR A 55 -24.98 -6.62 2.45
N THR A 56 -25.87 -5.61 2.48
CA THR A 56 -26.27 -4.90 1.25
C THR A 56 -25.12 -4.08 0.67
N HIS A 57 -24.31 -3.46 1.53
CA HIS A 57 -23.11 -2.74 1.10
C HIS A 57 -22.13 -3.68 0.35
N ASN A 58 -21.82 -4.85 0.91
CA ASN A 58 -20.96 -5.84 0.27
C ASN A 58 -21.51 -6.30 -1.09
N ILE A 59 -22.83 -6.51 -1.21
CA ILE A 59 -23.44 -6.85 -2.51
C ILE A 59 -23.24 -5.72 -3.53
N ILE A 60 -23.47 -4.47 -3.14
CA ILE A 60 -23.33 -3.30 -4.01
C ILE A 60 -21.89 -3.17 -4.49
N VAL A 61 -20.90 -3.23 -3.59
CA VAL A 61 -19.48 -3.11 -3.97
C VAL A 61 -19.05 -4.27 -4.87
N ARG A 62 -19.51 -5.50 -4.59
CA ARG A 62 -19.28 -6.67 -5.46
C ARG A 62 -19.89 -6.49 -6.86
N SER A 63 -21.09 -5.91 -6.94
CA SER A 63 -21.71 -5.56 -8.21
C SER A 63 -20.91 -4.49 -8.95
N ILE A 64 -20.40 -3.47 -8.27
CA ILE A 64 -19.56 -2.41 -8.86
C ILE A 64 -18.29 -3.02 -9.45
N PHE A 65 -17.52 -3.79 -8.68
CA PHE A 65 -16.28 -4.41 -9.14
C PHE A 65 -16.52 -5.36 -10.33
N SER A 66 -17.56 -6.18 -10.26
CA SER A 66 -17.90 -7.07 -11.38
C SER A 66 -18.31 -6.29 -12.64
N LEU A 67 -19.10 -5.21 -12.52
CA LEU A 67 -19.51 -4.40 -13.67
C LEU A 67 -18.36 -3.61 -14.31
N ILE A 68 -17.37 -3.14 -13.53
CA ILE A 68 -16.17 -2.49 -14.10
C ILE A 68 -15.46 -3.46 -15.05
N ILE A 69 -15.27 -4.70 -14.61
CA ILE A 69 -14.61 -5.75 -15.39
C ILE A 69 -15.45 -6.13 -16.62
N THR A 70 -16.75 -6.33 -16.43
CA THR A 70 -17.68 -6.63 -17.52
C THR A 70 -17.73 -5.51 -18.56
N PHE A 71 -17.60 -4.25 -18.14
CA PHE A 71 -17.52 -3.11 -19.06
C PHE A 71 -16.31 -3.27 -20.00
N PHE A 72 -15.11 -3.47 -19.47
CA PHE A 72 -13.91 -3.66 -20.29
C PHE A 72 -13.98 -4.94 -21.14
N LEU A 73 -14.57 -6.01 -20.62
CA LEU A 73 -14.82 -7.24 -21.38
C LEU A 73 -15.75 -6.98 -22.58
N SER A 74 -16.81 -6.19 -22.38
CA SER A 74 -17.74 -5.82 -23.46
C SER A 74 -17.05 -4.98 -24.54
N VAL A 75 -16.17 -4.04 -24.14
CA VAL A 75 -15.34 -3.25 -25.07
C VAL A 75 -14.38 -4.14 -25.85
N TRP A 76 -13.74 -5.10 -25.17
CA TRP A 76 -12.89 -6.08 -25.82
C TRP A 76 -13.66 -6.87 -26.90
N ILE A 77 -14.81 -7.44 -26.55
CA ILE A 77 -15.63 -8.24 -27.48
C ILE A 77 -16.10 -7.38 -28.66
N TYR A 78 -16.51 -6.14 -28.39
CA TYR A 78 -16.86 -5.17 -29.43
C TYR A 78 -15.70 -4.95 -30.44
N LEU A 79 -14.49 -4.70 -29.95
CA LEU A 79 -13.31 -4.47 -30.82
C LEU A 79 -12.93 -5.72 -31.61
N LYS A 80 -13.00 -6.90 -30.97
CA LYS A 80 -12.75 -8.17 -31.66
C LYS A 80 -13.75 -8.38 -32.79
N TRP A 81 -15.00 -8.08 -32.52
CA TRP A 81 -16.09 -8.22 -33.46
C TRP A 81 -15.94 -7.34 -34.69
N GLU A 82 -15.72 -6.03 -34.47
CA GLU A 82 -15.50 -5.04 -35.55
C GLU A 82 -14.31 -5.44 -36.43
N SER A 83 -13.25 -6.01 -35.84
CA SER A 83 -12.07 -6.46 -36.59
C SER A 83 -12.34 -7.68 -37.50
N LEU A 84 -13.31 -8.53 -37.15
CA LEU A 84 -13.63 -9.75 -37.90
C LEU A 84 -14.82 -9.57 -38.86
N GLY A 85 -15.64 -8.53 -38.66
CA GLY A 85 -16.79 -8.21 -39.50
C GLY A 85 -17.87 -9.30 -39.51
N PHE A 86 -18.11 -9.94 -38.37
CA PHE A 86 -19.09 -11.03 -38.21
C PHE A 86 -20.56 -10.56 -38.26
N SER A 87 -21.49 -11.51 -38.45
CA SER A 87 -22.95 -11.30 -38.59
C SER A 87 -23.68 -11.09 -37.26
N ASP A 88 -24.73 -10.26 -37.23
CA ASP A 88 -25.43 -9.82 -36.02
C ASP A 88 -25.84 -10.95 -35.04
N PHE A 89 -26.18 -12.14 -35.53
CA PHE A 89 -26.52 -13.29 -34.67
C PHE A 89 -25.38 -13.72 -33.74
N LYS A 90 -24.15 -13.80 -34.27
CA LYS A 90 -22.98 -14.19 -33.48
C LYS A 90 -22.61 -13.09 -32.45
N LYS A 91 -23.13 -11.84 -32.62
CA LYS A 91 -22.92 -10.73 -31.68
C LYS A 91 -23.73 -10.95 -30.42
N ILE A 92 -24.99 -11.36 -30.59
CA ILE A 92 -25.88 -11.74 -29.48
C ILE A 92 -25.26 -12.88 -28.67
N ILE A 93 -24.65 -13.87 -29.33
CA ILE A 93 -23.94 -14.96 -28.65
C ILE A 93 -22.76 -14.42 -27.83
N ALA A 94 -21.98 -13.48 -28.38
CA ALA A 94 -20.85 -12.90 -27.65
C ALA A 94 -21.31 -12.06 -26.45
N ASP A 95 -22.38 -11.29 -26.60
CA ASP A 95 -23.00 -10.53 -25.49
C ASP A 95 -23.54 -11.47 -24.40
N PHE A 96 -24.08 -12.64 -24.77
CA PHE A 96 -24.47 -13.67 -23.80
C PHE A 96 -23.27 -14.19 -23.00
N TRP A 97 -22.12 -14.41 -23.64
CA TRP A 97 -20.89 -14.79 -22.94
C TRP A 97 -20.37 -13.70 -22.00
N VAL A 98 -20.55 -12.42 -22.33
CA VAL A 98 -20.22 -11.30 -21.41
C VAL A 98 -21.07 -11.38 -20.15
N ILE A 99 -22.36 -11.62 -20.30
CA ILE A 99 -23.29 -11.72 -19.16
C ILE A 99 -22.98 -12.96 -18.32
N LEU A 100 -22.67 -14.09 -18.96
CA LEU A 100 -22.27 -15.32 -18.25
C LEU A 100 -20.94 -15.14 -17.50
N PHE A 101 -19.98 -14.42 -18.09
CA PHE A 101 -18.74 -14.06 -17.41
C PHE A 101 -19.01 -13.16 -16.21
N TRP A 102 -19.90 -12.17 -16.35
CA TRP A 102 -20.30 -11.28 -15.26
C TRP A 102 -20.89 -12.05 -14.08
N THR A 103 -21.82 -12.97 -14.33
CA THR A 103 -22.45 -13.76 -13.26
C THR A 103 -21.44 -14.67 -12.57
N PHE A 104 -20.59 -15.36 -13.33
CA PHE A 104 -19.49 -16.15 -12.79
C PHE A 104 -18.59 -15.31 -11.88
N PHE A 105 -18.13 -14.15 -12.38
CA PHE A 105 -17.21 -13.28 -11.67
C PHE A 105 -17.84 -12.68 -10.39
N PHE A 106 -19.12 -12.31 -10.43
CA PHE A 106 -19.87 -11.85 -9.26
C PHE A 106 -19.95 -12.91 -8.15
N ILE A 107 -20.11 -14.19 -8.51
CA ILE A 107 -20.21 -15.28 -7.54
C ILE A 107 -18.84 -15.62 -6.92
N THR A 108 -17.74 -15.44 -7.66
CA THR A 108 -16.40 -15.79 -7.17
C THR A 108 -15.87 -14.90 -6.03
N PHE A 109 -16.37 -13.68 -5.89
CA PHE A 109 -15.95 -12.79 -4.81
C PHE A 109 -16.42 -13.28 -3.44
N LYS A 110 -15.49 -13.31 -2.47
CA LYS A 110 -15.80 -13.62 -1.06
C LYS A 110 -16.76 -12.58 -0.48
N ASN A 111 -17.58 -12.99 0.49
CA ASN A 111 -18.61 -12.13 1.10
C ASN A 111 -18.07 -10.82 1.70
N ASN A 112 -16.84 -10.82 2.21
CA ASN A 112 -16.18 -9.61 2.68
C ASN A 112 -15.39 -8.96 1.53
N VAL A 113 -15.92 -7.88 0.95
CA VAL A 113 -15.35 -7.29 -0.26
C VAL A 113 -14.00 -6.60 0.00
N ASP A 114 -13.80 -6.08 1.20
CA ASP A 114 -12.56 -5.41 1.62
C ASP A 114 -11.37 -6.36 1.80
N ASN A 115 -11.59 -7.67 1.61
CA ASN A 115 -10.50 -8.64 1.66
C ASN A 115 -9.50 -8.39 0.52
N ILE A 116 -8.21 -8.41 0.86
CA ILE A 116 -7.08 -8.23 -0.07
C ILE A 116 -7.18 -9.24 -1.24
N ASP A 117 -7.67 -10.45 -0.97
CA ASP A 117 -8.02 -11.50 -1.96
C ASP A 117 -8.83 -10.97 -3.13
N ASN A 118 -9.96 -10.33 -2.79
CA ASN A 118 -10.90 -9.81 -3.75
C ASN A 118 -10.28 -8.66 -4.54
N LEU A 119 -9.55 -7.76 -3.88
CA LEU A 119 -8.89 -6.63 -4.53
C LEU A 119 -7.81 -7.07 -5.52
N ILE A 120 -7.01 -8.07 -5.18
CA ILE A 120 -5.94 -8.57 -6.05
C ILE A 120 -6.52 -9.40 -7.19
N PHE A 121 -7.54 -10.24 -6.93
CA PHE A 121 -8.24 -10.94 -7.99
C PHE A 121 -8.89 -9.95 -8.98
N PHE A 122 -9.55 -8.90 -8.47
CA PHE A 122 -10.07 -7.80 -9.27
C PHE A 122 -8.97 -7.09 -10.08
N ALA A 123 -7.85 -6.73 -9.45
CA ALA A 123 -6.76 -6.05 -10.13
C ALA A 123 -6.13 -6.91 -11.24
N LEU A 124 -5.86 -8.19 -10.97
CA LEU A 124 -5.31 -9.13 -11.95
C LEU A 124 -6.25 -9.36 -13.13
N THR A 125 -7.55 -9.51 -12.84
CA THR A 125 -8.58 -9.68 -13.87
C THR A 125 -8.72 -8.45 -14.76
N LEU A 126 -8.72 -7.27 -14.16
CA LEU A 126 -8.72 -6.00 -14.88
C LEU A 126 -7.47 -5.85 -15.76
N VAL A 127 -6.28 -6.16 -15.24
CA VAL A 127 -5.01 -6.05 -16.00
C VAL A 127 -5.03 -6.94 -17.24
N TRP A 128 -5.41 -8.22 -17.12
CA TRP A 128 -5.36 -9.12 -18.29
C TRP A 128 -6.41 -8.75 -19.34
N ILE A 129 -7.61 -8.30 -18.94
CA ILE A 129 -8.65 -7.84 -19.87
C ILE A 129 -8.19 -6.57 -20.59
N ILE A 130 -7.62 -5.59 -19.89
CA ILE A 130 -7.09 -4.37 -20.53
C ILE A 130 -5.94 -4.72 -21.48
N ALA A 131 -4.99 -5.55 -21.06
CA ALA A 131 -3.91 -6.00 -21.94
C ALA A 131 -4.44 -6.74 -23.18
N PHE A 132 -5.55 -7.47 -23.02
CA PHE A 132 -6.18 -8.19 -24.12
C PHE A 132 -6.94 -7.29 -25.08
N ILE A 133 -7.51 -6.16 -24.63
CA ILE A 133 -8.08 -5.11 -25.51
C ILE A 133 -7.04 -4.71 -26.57
N PHE A 134 -5.79 -4.47 -26.16
CA PHE A 134 -4.71 -4.08 -27.07
C PHE A 134 -4.30 -5.17 -28.07
N THR A 135 -4.59 -6.43 -27.78
CA THR A 135 -4.08 -7.59 -28.54
C THR A 135 -5.14 -8.25 -29.42
N SER A 136 -6.38 -8.26 -28.93
CA SER A 136 -7.47 -9.10 -29.40
C SER A 136 -7.73 -9.02 -30.92
N PRO A 137 -7.86 -7.84 -31.54
CA PRO A 137 -8.15 -7.74 -32.98
C PRO A 137 -7.14 -8.48 -33.87
N PHE A 138 -5.88 -8.56 -33.44
CA PHE A 138 -4.77 -9.03 -34.27
C PHE A 138 -4.45 -10.52 -34.12
N LEU A 139 -5.04 -11.23 -33.15
CA LEU A 139 -4.77 -12.66 -32.91
C LEU A 139 -4.90 -13.54 -34.16
N LYS A 140 -5.93 -13.31 -34.97
CA LYS A 140 -6.16 -14.08 -36.22
C LYS A 140 -5.09 -13.79 -37.27
N LYS A 141 -4.63 -12.53 -37.37
CA LYS A 141 -3.60 -12.10 -38.32
C LYS A 141 -2.20 -12.61 -37.91
N ILE A 142 -1.93 -12.67 -36.60
CA ILE A 142 -0.72 -13.29 -36.03
C ILE A 142 -0.67 -14.78 -36.38
N TYR A 143 -1.77 -15.51 -36.17
CA TYR A 143 -1.84 -16.93 -36.51
C TYR A 143 -1.59 -17.19 -38.01
N LYS A 144 -1.99 -16.27 -38.89
CA LYS A 144 -1.73 -16.32 -40.33
C LYS A 144 -0.34 -15.84 -40.74
N ASN A 145 0.53 -15.44 -39.80
CA ASN A 145 1.86 -14.88 -40.07
C ASN A 145 1.87 -13.64 -41.00
N GLU A 146 0.82 -12.84 -40.98
CA GLU A 146 0.73 -11.60 -41.76
C GLU A 146 1.66 -10.51 -41.19
N LEU A 147 2.24 -9.66 -42.07
CA LEU A 147 3.05 -8.51 -41.65
C LEU A 147 2.15 -7.37 -41.14
N ILE A 148 1.95 -7.32 -39.82
CA ILE A 148 0.96 -6.43 -39.18
C ILE A 148 1.57 -5.29 -38.35
N GLU A 149 2.89 -5.16 -38.25
CA GLU A 149 3.53 -4.25 -37.27
C GLU A 149 3.06 -2.79 -37.38
N LYS A 150 3.02 -2.22 -38.59
CA LYS A 150 2.56 -0.83 -38.82
C LYS A 150 1.08 -0.63 -38.48
N ILE A 151 0.22 -1.58 -38.87
CA ILE A 151 -1.23 -1.53 -38.60
C ILE A 151 -1.47 -1.66 -37.10
N TYR A 152 -0.80 -2.62 -36.46
CA TYR A 152 -0.89 -2.84 -35.03
C TYR A 152 -0.41 -1.62 -34.24
N TYR A 153 0.72 -1.02 -34.61
CA TYR A 153 1.21 0.20 -33.97
C TYR A 153 0.16 1.32 -34.04
N SER A 154 -0.43 1.56 -35.22
CA SER A 154 -1.46 2.59 -35.37
C SER A 154 -2.68 2.30 -34.49
N TYR A 155 -3.08 1.04 -34.37
CA TYR A 155 -4.16 0.63 -33.47
C TYR A 155 -3.80 0.85 -32.00
N PHE A 156 -2.65 0.35 -31.57
CA PHE A 156 -2.16 0.48 -30.19
C PHE A 156 -2.09 1.95 -29.79
N TYR A 157 -1.48 2.78 -30.64
CA TYR A 157 -1.40 4.22 -30.45
C TYR A 157 -2.77 4.87 -30.30
N ASN A 158 -3.71 4.60 -31.22
CA ASN A 158 -5.04 5.20 -31.18
C ASN A 158 -5.79 4.80 -29.90
N ILE A 159 -5.77 3.53 -29.51
CA ILE A 159 -6.41 3.06 -28.27
C ILE A 159 -5.75 3.71 -27.04
N SER A 160 -4.42 3.78 -26.98
CA SER A 160 -3.72 4.44 -25.87
C SER A 160 -4.05 5.93 -25.78
N VAL A 161 -4.15 6.63 -26.90
CA VAL A 161 -4.55 8.04 -26.95
C VAL A 161 -5.99 8.21 -26.50
N ILE A 162 -6.91 7.31 -26.86
CA ILE A 162 -8.30 7.34 -26.38
C ILE A 162 -8.33 7.21 -24.86
N PHE A 163 -7.62 6.23 -24.28
CA PHE A 163 -7.52 6.06 -22.84
C PHE A 163 -6.93 7.30 -22.14
N LEU A 164 -5.85 7.84 -22.68
CA LEU A 164 -5.18 9.02 -22.13
C LEU A 164 -6.09 10.25 -22.19
N ILE A 165 -6.74 10.51 -23.33
CA ILE A 165 -7.68 11.64 -23.47
C ILE A 165 -8.88 11.45 -22.55
N SER A 166 -9.45 10.25 -22.43
CA SER A 166 -10.54 9.98 -21.48
C SER A 166 -10.13 10.26 -20.02
N PHE A 167 -8.91 9.89 -19.64
CA PHE A 167 -8.37 10.19 -18.31
C PHE A 167 -8.17 11.69 -18.09
N ILE A 168 -7.60 12.41 -19.06
CA ILE A 168 -7.45 13.87 -19.01
C ILE A 168 -8.82 14.54 -18.94
N LEU A 169 -9.80 14.10 -19.74
CA LEU A 169 -11.15 14.63 -19.72
C LEU A 169 -11.80 14.44 -18.34
N TRP A 170 -11.65 13.27 -17.72
CA TRP A 170 -12.14 13.03 -16.36
C TRP A 170 -11.50 14.00 -15.36
N TRP A 171 -10.17 14.16 -15.44
CA TRP A 171 -9.43 15.06 -14.55
C TRP A 171 -9.86 16.51 -14.72
N VAL A 172 -9.98 16.99 -15.97
CA VAL A 172 -10.40 18.36 -16.28
C VAL A 172 -11.82 18.61 -15.80
N LEU A 173 -12.77 17.70 -16.08
CA LEU A 173 -14.15 17.82 -15.62
C LEU A 173 -14.26 17.83 -14.10
N SER A 174 -13.47 17.00 -13.42
CA SER A 174 -13.40 16.96 -11.97
C SER A 174 -12.79 18.25 -11.41
N ALA A 175 -11.68 18.74 -11.98
CA ALA A 175 -11.01 19.96 -11.54
C ALA A 175 -11.88 21.21 -11.72
N LEU A 176 -12.56 21.34 -12.87
CA LEU A 176 -13.50 22.43 -13.10
C LEU A 176 -14.62 22.44 -12.07
N TRP A 177 -15.14 21.26 -11.72
CA TRP A 177 -16.17 21.12 -10.68
C TRP A 177 -15.66 21.48 -9.29
N VAL A 178 -14.46 21.02 -8.93
CA VAL A 178 -13.81 21.37 -7.66
C VAL A 178 -13.68 22.89 -7.54
N ILE A 179 -13.23 23.56 -8.59
CA ILE A 179 -13.09 25.03 -8.63
C ILE A 179 -14.45 25.70 -8.45
N TRP A 180 -15.49 25.23 -9.14
CA TRP A 180 -16.84 25.79 -9.03
C TRP A 180 -17.43 25.65 -7.63
N ILE A 181 -17.32 24.45 -7.05
CA ILE A 181 -17.76 24.18 -5.68
C ILE A 181 -17.01 25.09 -4.71
N LEU A 182 -15.68 25.14 -4.77
CA LEU A 182 -14.88 26.00 -3.90
C LEU A 182 -15.28 27.46 -4.03
N ALA A 183 -15.42 27.98 -5.26
CA ALA A 183 -15.86 29.35 -5.51
C ALA A 183 -17.23 29.63 -4.89
N TYR A 184 -18.21 28.75 -5.10
CA TYR A 184 -19.54 28.87 -4.51
C TYR A 184 -19.48 28.91 -2.97
N PHE A 185 -18.76 28.01 -2.33
CA PHE A 185 -18.65 28.00 -0.86
C PHE A 185 -17.94 29.24 -0.31
N THR A 186 -16.88 29.71 -1.00
CA THR A 186 -16.12 30.90 -0.58
C THR A 186 -16.87 32.21 -0.82
N LEU A 187 -17.68 32.31 -1.87
CA LEU A 187 -18.40 33.54 -2.23
C LEU A 187 -19.71 33.71 -1.46
N PHE A 188 -20.33 32.61 -1.03
CA PHE A 188 -21.63 32.62 -0.36
C PHE A 188 -21.56 32.22 1.13
N ASP A 189 -20.35 32.06 1.70
CA ASP A 189 -20.10 31.72 3.11
C ASP A 189 -20.88 30.48 3.62
N ILE A 190 -21.06 29.48 2.76
CA ILE A 190 -21.80 28.26 3.08
C ILE A 190 -20.86 27.24 3.76
N LYS A 191 -21.35 26.48 4.74
CA LYS A 191 -20.55 25.45 5.42
C LYS A 191 -20.37 24.20 4.53
N TRP A 192 -19.13 23.68 4.48
CA TRP A 192 -18.72 22.53 3.67
C TRP A 192 -19.42 21.19 4.03
N SER A 193 -19.93 21.04 5.25
CA SER A 193 -20.41 19.75 5.76
C SER A 193 -21.61 19.15 5.01
N GLN A 194 -22.35 19.93 4.22
CA GLN A 194 -23.48 19.45 3.42
C GLN A 194 -23.12 19.13 1.96
N SER A 195 -21.91 19.44 1.50
CA SER A 195 -21.56 19.41 0.07
C SER A 195 -20.64 18.29 -0.37
N GLU A 196 -20.07 17.52 0.56
CA GLU A 196 -19.19 16.39 0.24
C GLU A 196 -19.88 15.39 -0.70
N LYS A 197 -21.19 15.14 -0.52
CA LYS A 197 -21.95 14.24 -1.40
C LYS A 197 -22.06 14.77 -2.84
N ILE A 198 -22.42 16.04 -3.01
CA ILE A 198 -22.55 16.70 -4.32
C ILE A 198 -21.21 16.71 -5.06
N PHE A 199 -20.11 16.88 -4.33
CA PHE A 199 -18.76 16.78 -4.86
C PHE A 199 -18.49 15.39 -5.46
N TRP A 200 -18.76 14.33 -4.69
CA TRP A 200 -18.52 12.95 -5.14
C TRP A 200 -19.47 12.51 -6.25
N ASP A 201 -20.72 12.96 -6.25
CA ASP A 201 -21.72 12.64 -7.29
C ASP A 201 -21.23 13.07 -8.68
N TRP A 202 -20.63 14.26 -8.80
CA TRP A 202 -20.10 14.75 -10.07
C TRP A 202 -18.82 14.02 -10.51
N ILE A 203 -17.94 13.70 -9.56
CA ILE A 203 -16.75 12.89 -9.86
C ILE A 203 -17.17 11.53 -10.40
N ILE A 204 -18.22 10.93 -9.85
CA ILE A 204 -18.77 9.68 -10.38
C ILE A 204 -19.41 9.88 -11.74
N LEU A 205 -20.26 10.90 -11.92
CA LEU A 205 -20.89 11.17 -13.20
C LEU A 205 -19.85 11.35 -14.32
N SER A 206 -18.77 12.07 -14.04
CA SER A 206 -17.68 12.26 -15.00
C SER A 206 -16.88 10.98 -15.24
N LEU A 207 -16.54 10.21 -14.19
CA LEU A 207 -15.74 8.99 -14.28
C LEU A 207 -16.48 7.82 -14.91
N SER A 208 -17.71 7.57 -14.49
CA SER A 208 -18.45 6.37 -14.85
C SER A 208 -19.35 6.53 -16.07
N LEU A 209 -19.69 7.76 -16.45
CA LEU A 209 -20.66 8.00 -17.53
C LEU A 209 -20.08 8.86 -18.65
N ILE A 210 -19.65 10.10 -18.37
CA ILE A 210 -19.20 11.01 -19.44
C ILE A 210 -17.95 10.47 -20.14
N THR A 211 -16.91 10.11 -19.39
CA THR A 211 -15.60 9.78 -19.97
C THR A 211 -15.55 8.41 -20.66
N PRO A 212 -16.25 7.36 -20.18
CA PRO A 212 -16.34 6.11 -20.92
C PRO A 212 -17.23 6.23 -22.15
N LEU A 213 -18.32 7.03 -22.10
CA LEU A 213 -19.13 7.33 -23.30
C LEU A 213 -18.29 8.02 -24.37
N PHE A 214 -17.48 9.02 -23.99
CA PHE A 214 -16.53 9.63 -24.91
C PHE A 214 -15.58 8.59 -25.51
N ALA A 215 -14.98 7.70 -24.69
CA ALA A 215 -14.09 6.65 -25.17
C ALA A 215 -14.76 5.76 -26.23
N LEU A 216 -15.99 5.30 -25.95
CA LEU A 216 -16.77 4.45 -26.85
C LEU A 216 -17.05 5.12 -28.20
N THR A 217 -17.23 6.44 -28.25
CA THR A 217 -17.43 7.16 -29.53
C THR A 217 -16.20 7.17 -30.43
N GLN A 218 -15.01 7.08 -29.83
CA GLN A 218 -13.72 7.18 -30.52
C GLN A 218 -13.12 5.81 -30.88
N LEU A 219 -13.71 4.71 -30.41
CA LEU A 219 -13.21 3.36 -30.69
C LEU A 219 -13.17 3.07 -32.21
N PRO A 220 -12.16 2.32 -32.67
CA PRO A 220 -12.01 2.00 -34.09
C PRO A 220 -13.17 1.15 -34.60
N THR A 221 -13.57 1.45 -35.84
CA THR A 221 -14.59 0.75 -36.61
C THR A 221 -13.94 -0.15 -37.66
N LYS A 222 -14.69 -1.12 -38.21
CA LYS A 222 -14.24 -2.01 -39.30
C LYS A 222 -13.43 -1.28 -40.40
N GLU A 223 -13.91 -0.12 -40.85
CA GLU A 223 -13.26 0.68 -41.90
C GLU A 223 -11.94 1.34 -41.50
N THR A 224 -11.69 1.49 -40.20
CA THR A 224 -10.49 2.16 -39.67
C THR A 224 -9.41 1.17 -39.23
N PHE A 225 -9.76 -0.09 -38.94
CA PHE A 225 -8.82 -1.11 -38.48
C PHE A 225 -7.70 -1.42 -39.48
N ASP A 226 -8.01 -1.40 -40.78
CA ASP A 226 -7.05 -1.75 -41.84
C ASP A 226 -6.42 -0.50 -42.50
N LYS A 227 -6.75 0.71 -42.04
CA LYS A 227 -6.19 1.94 -42.59
C LYS A 227 -4.83 2.22 -41.94
N ASN A 228 -3.77 2.29 -42.76
CA ASN A 228 -2.46 2.82 -42.39
C ASN A 228 -2.48 4.36 -42.24
N LYS A 229 -3.46 4.90 -41.52
CA LYS A 229 -3.59 6.35 -41.27
C LYS A 229 -3.07 6.68 -39.88
N PHE A 230 -1.75 6.61 -39.71
CA PHE A 230 -1.12 7.21 -38.55
C PHE A 230 -1.02 8.72 -38.79
N VAL A 231 -1.76 9.49 -37.99
CA VAL A 231 -1.61 10.95 -37.94
C VAL A 231 -0.72 11.26 -36.75
N GLU A 232 0.49 11.76 -37.03
CA GLU A 232 1.45 12.15 -36.00
C GLU A 232 0.87 13.30 -35.16
N ASN A 233 0.58 13.05 -33.89
CA ASN A 233 0.23 14.12 -32.95
C ASN A 233 1.52 14.78 -32.48
N ALA A 234 1.65 16.09 -32.69
CA ALA A 234 2.83 16.85 -32.31
C ALA A 234 3.17 16.71 -30.82
N PHE A 235 2.15 16.75 -29.95
CA PHE A 235 2.34 16.58 -28.50
C PHE A 235 2.92 15.21 -28.15
N PHE A 236 2.33 14.15 -28.70
CA PHE A 236 2.76 12.78 -28.42
C PHE A 236 4.15 12.48 -29.00
N SER A 237 4.41 12.98 -30.21
CA SER A 237 5.71 12.92 -30.86
C SER A 237 6.78 13.60 -30.00
N PHE A 238 6.48 14.79 -29.48
CA PHE A 238 7.38 15.50 -28.57
C PHE A 238 7.62 14.71 -27.27
N LEU A 239 6.54 14.21 -26.64
CA LEU A 239 6.59 13.41 -25.42
C LEU A 239 7.51 12.21 -25.57
N VAL A 240 7.32 11.39 -26.61
CA VAL A 240 8.12 10.17 -26.79
C VAL A 240 9.58 10.52 -27.13
N LYS A 241 9.80 11.41 -28.09
CA LYS A 241 11.14 11.68 -28.64
C LYS A 241 12.05 12.44 -27.67
N TYR A 242 11.51 13.47 -27.01
CA TYR A 242 12.31 14.43 -26.26
C TYR A 242 12.15 14.34 -24.74
N ILE A 243 11.09 13.69 -24.25
CA ILE A 243 10.88 13.50 -22.80
C ILE A 243 11.15 12.04 -22.42
N SER A 244 10.37 11.11 -22.96
CA SER A 244 10.36 9.72 -22.49
C SER A 244 11.66 8.96 -22.77
N ILE A 245 12.20 9.03 -24.00
CA ILE A 245 13.43 8.32 -24.34
C ILE A 245 14.63 8.88 -23.53
N PRO A 246 14.91 10.20 -23.49
CA PRO A 246 15.98 10.74 -22.65
C PRO A 246 15.82 10.40 -21.16
N PHE A 247 14.59 10.41 -20.64
CA PHE A 247 14.31 10.00 -19.26
C PHE A 247 14.71 8.54 -18.99
N ILE A 248 14.39 7.63 -19.91
CA ILE A 248 14.80 6.22 -19.79
C ILE A 248 16.33 6.08 -19.80
N TRP A 249 17.04 6.88 -20.58
CA TRP A 249 18.51 6.89 -20.59
C TRP A 249 19.09 7.34 -19.25
N VAL A 250 18.61 8.45 -18.70
CA VAL A 250 19.04 8.93 -17.37
C VAL A 250 18.77 7.86 -16.32
N TYR A 251 17.60 7.23 -16.38
CA TYR A 251 17.26 6.15 -15.46
C TYR A 251 18.20 4.94 -15.59
N PHE A 252 18.53 4.51 -16.82
CA PHE A 252 19.52 3.46 -17.04
C PHE A 252 20.85 3.79 -16.39
N ILE A 253 21.34 5.04 -16.52
CA ILE A 253 22.60 5.47 -15.91
C ILE A 253 22.54 5.33 -14.39
N ILE A 254 21.46 5.78 -13.75
CA ILE A 254 21.26 5.65 -12.30
C ILE A 254 21.27 4.18 -11.88
N LEU A 255 20.51 3.36 -12.59
CA LEU A 255 20.31 1.95 -12.26
C LEU A 255 21.60 1.14 -12.43
N TYR A 256 22.37 1.41 -13.50
CA TYR A 256 23.67 0.78 -13.73
C TYR A 256 24.72 1.29 -12.74
N SER A 257 24.72 2.57 -12.39
CA SER A 257 25.60 3.10 -11.35
C SER A 257 25.36 2.41 -10.02
N TYR A 258 24.09 2.17 -9.69
CA TYR A 258 23.71 1.39 -8.51
C TYR A 258 24.16 -0.07 -8.60
N THR A 259 23.94 -0.72 -9.74
CA THR A 259 24.42 -2.10 -9.99
C THR A 259 25.93 -2.20 -9.82
N ILE A 260 26.70 -1.26 -10.36
CA ILE A 260 28.16 -1.19 -10.19
C ILE A 260 28.52 -1.03 -8.71
N ARG A 261 27.86 -0.11 -7.99
CA ARG A 261 28.09 0.09 -6.55
C ARG A 261 27.89 -1.21 -5.76
N VAL A 262 26.82 -1.94 -6.05
CA VAL A 262 26.50 -3.23 -5.39
C VAL A 262 27.53 -4.31 -5.73
N LEU A 263 27.96 -4.38 -7.00
CA LEU A 263 28.96 -5.37 -7.42
C LEU A 263 30.35 -5.08 -6.85
N LEU A 264 30.70 -3.81 -6.61
CA LEU A 264 31.96 -3.44 -5.95
C LEU A 264 31.91 -3.69 -4.44
N ASN A 265 30.78 -3.38 -3.80
CA ASN A 265 30.57 -3.57 -2.37
C ASN A 265 29.48 -4.61 -2.13
N PHE A 266 29.84 -5.90 -2.20
CA PHE A 266 28.94 -7.03 -1.91
C PHE A 266 28.25 -6.97 -0.54
N LYS A 267 28.73 -6.11 0.37
CA LYS A 267 28.14 -5.83 1.69
C LYS A 267 26.90 -4.91 1.60
N ASP A 268 26.82 -4.02 0.60
CA ASP A 268 25.73 -3.06 0.37
C ASP A 268 24.60 -3.68 -0.49
N TRP A 269 24.30 -4.97 -0.28
CA TRP A 269 23.41 -5.74 -1.15
C TRP A 269 22.02 -5.09 -1.34
N PRO A 270 21.36 -5.24 -2.52
CA PRO A 270 20.10 -4.61 -2.86
C PRO A 270 19.05 -4.65 -1.78
N LYS A 271 18.69 -3.44 -1.33
CA LYS A 271 17.46 -3.22 -0.58
C LYS A 271 16.27 -3.57 -1.48
N TRP A 272 15.14 -3.89 -0.84
CA TRP A 272 13.88 -4.23 -1.52
C TRP A 272 13.44 -3.19 -2.56
N GLU A 273 13.86 -1.93 -2.40
CA GLU A 273 13.63 -0.81 -3.31
C GLU A 273 14.06 -1.08 -4.75
N VAL A 274 15.15 -1.84 -4.95
CA VAL A 274 15.71 -2.10 -6.28
C VAL A 274 14.73 -2.91 -7.14
N SER A 275 13.99 -3.84 -6.54
CA SER A 275 13.02 -4.65 -7.29
C SER A 275 11.93 -3.79 -7.93
N TRP A 276 11.37 -2.84 -7.19
CA TRP A 276 10.34 -1.94 -7.69
C TRP A 276 10.85 -0.97 -8.74
N LEU A 277 12.09 -0.48 -8.57
CA LEU A 277 12.76 0.35 -9.55
C LEU A 277 12.88 -0.36 -10.90
N VAL A 278 13.39 -1.60 -10.90
CA VAL A 278 13.52 -2.39 -12.14
C VAL A 278 12.16 -2.69 -12.78
N ILE A 279 11.14 -3.01 -11.99
CA ILE A 279 9.78 -3.32 -12.50
C ILE A 279 9.18 -2.10 -13.20
N TRP A 280 9.06 -0.97 -12.50
CA TRP A 280 8.48 0.25 -13.07
C TRP A 280 9.25 0.72 -14.29
N PHE A 281 10.57 0.72 -14.19
CA PHE A 281 11.45 1.06 -15.30
C PHE A 281 11.18 0.21 -16.54
N SER A 282 11.08 -1.11 -16.37
CA SER A 282 10.89 -2.02 -17.50
C SER A 282 9.50 -1.85 -18.13
N ILE A 283 8.46 -1.65 -17.33
CA ILE A 283 7.09 -1.36 -17.81
C ILE A 283 7.08 -0.09 -18.66
N PHE A 284 7.61 1.02 -18.12
CA PHE A 284 7.69 2.28 -18.85
C PHE A 284 8.58 2.16 -20.09
N GLY A 285 9.71 1.46 -19.98
CA GLY A 285 10.65 1.25 -21.06
C GLY A 285 10.04 0.49 -22.24
N PHE A 286 9.33 -0.61 -21.99
CA PHE A 286 8.63 -1.37 -23.04
C PHE A 286 7.45 -0.59 -23.63
N LEU A 287 6.74 0.21 -22.83
CA LEU A 287 5.68 1.08 -23.32
C LEU A 287 6.23 2.16 -24.27
N VAL A 288 7.34 2.81 -23.92
CA VAL A 288 8.03 3.77 -24.79
C VAL A 288 8.65 3.07 -26.01
N TYR A 289 9.15 1.84 -25.85
CA TYR A 289 9.63 1.03 -26.97
C TYR A 289 8.54 0.83 -28.03
N ILE A 290 7.32 0.49 -27.64
CA ILE A 290 6.17 0.39 -28.57
C ILE A 290 5.91 1.75 -29.22
N PHE A 291 5.76 2.82 -28.44
CA PHE A 291 5.45 4.16 -28.95
C PHE A 291 6.53 4.78 -29.84
N SER A 292 7.77 4.33 -29.69
CA SER A 292 8.89 4.82 -30.49
C SER A 292 8.97 4.18 -31.90
N TYR A 293 8.16 3.16 -32.19
CA TYR A 293 8.26 2.35 -33.41
C TYR A 293 8.25 3.18 -34.70
N ILE A 294 7.27 4.07 -34.88
CA ILE A 294 7.10 4.85 -36.12
C ILE A 294 8.21 5.90 -36.33
N PHE A 295 9.01 6.19 -35.30
CA PHE A 295 10.08 7.17 -35.34
C PHE A 295 11.46 6.56 -35.56
N GLU A 296 11.57 5.23 -35.58
CA GLU A 296 12.84 4.50 -35.76
C GLU A 296 13.54 4.89 -37.07
N GLU A 297 12.81 4.92 -38.18
CA GLU A 297 13.38 5.25 -39.50
C GLU A 297 13.75 6.74 -39.61
N LYS A 298 13.08 7.62 -38.86
CA LYS A 298 13.26 9.07 -38.94
C LYS A 298 14.40 9.61 -38.07
N ASN A 299 14.78 8.92 -37.01
CA ASN A 299 15.75 9.42 -36.04
C ASN A 299 16.73 8.33 -35.58
N LYS A 300 18.02 8.54 -35.86
CA LYS A 300 19.11 7.63 -35.48
C LYS A 300 19.17 7.37 -33.97
N PHE A 301 18.87 8.37 -33.13
CA PHE A 301 18.86 8.22 -31.68
C PHE A 301 17.77 7.23 -31.21
N ILE A 302 16.61 7.26 -31.85
CA ILE A 302 15.49 6.37 -31.54
C ILE A 302 15.79 4.95 -32.03
N LYS A 303 16.38 4.82 -33.22
CA LYS A 303 16.87 3.53 -33.72
C LYS A 303 17.90 2.91 -32.77
N PHE A 304 18.82 3.73 -32.27
CA PHE A 304 19.80 3.30 -31.27
C PHE A 304 19.12 2.82 -29.98
N PHE A 305 18.18 3.61 -29.43
CA PHE A 305 17.38 3.22 -28.27
C PHE A 305 16.67 1.88 -28.48
N ARG A 306 15.92 1.70 -29.58
CA ARG A 306 15.18 0.45 -29.85
C ARG A 306 16.10 -0.74 -30.06
N SER A 307 17.27 -0.57 -30.66
CA SER A 307 18.21 -1.66 -30.83
C SER A 307 18.83 -2.13 -29.50
N HIS A 308 19.10 -1.21 -28.57
CA HIS A 308 19.85 -1.50 -27.34
C HIS A 308 18.94 -1.75 -26.13
N PHE A 309 17.75 -1.13 -26.07
CA PHE A 309 16.86 -1.20 -24.91
C PHE A 309 16.60 -2.66 -24.45
N PRO A 310 16.19 -3.60 -25.33
CA PRO A 310 15.97 -4.99 -24.90
C PRO A 310 17.23 -5.67 -24.35
N ILE A 311 18.41 -5.30 -24.85
CA ILE A 311 19.70 -5.85 -24.43
C ILE A 311 20.09 -5.30 -23.06
N VAL A 312 19.95 -3.98 -22.86
CA VAL A 312 20.33 -3.30 -21.60
C VAL A 312 19.39 -3.69 -20.44
N VAL A 313 18.17 -4.13 -20.73
CA VAL A 313 17.26 -4.70 -19.71
C VAL A 313 17.79 -6.04 -19.17
N VAL A 314 18.47 -6.87 -19.98
CA VAL A 314 18.90 -8.23 -19.59
C VAL A 314 19.84 -8.24 -18.37
N PRO A 315 20.93 -7.45 -18.30
CA PRO A 315 21.76 -7.35 -17.09
C PRO A 315 20.95 -7.01 -15.84
N GLN A 316 19.93 -6.15 -16.00
CA GLN A 316 19.11 -5.75 -14.88
C GLN A 316 18.12 -6.83 -14.44
N LEU A 317 17.73 -7.72 -15.34
CA LEU A 317 16.99 -8.93 -14.97
C LEU A 317 17.84 -9.88 -14.13
N PHE A 318 19.16 -9.98 -14.35
CA PHE A 318 20.02 -10.75 -13.47
C PHE A 318 20.09 -10.15 -12.06
N MET A 319 20.19 -8.83 -11.96
CA MET A 319 20.13 -8.14 -10.67
C MET A 319 18.78 -8.38 -9.96
N LEU A 320 17.68 -8.28 -10.70
CA LEU A 320 16.34 -8.55 -10.15
C LEU A 320 16.20 -10.00 -9.68
N PHE A 321 16.65 -10.96 -10.48
CA PHE A 321 16.66 -12.39 -10.15
C PHE A 321 17.42 -12.67 -8.86
N TYR A 322 18.64 -12.15 -8.76
CA TYR A 322 19.48 -12.43 -7.60
C TYR A 322 18.94 -11.74 -6.33
N ALA A 323 18.44 -10.50 -6.47
CA ALA A 323 17.81 -9.79 -5.36
C ALA A 323 16.59 -10.54 -4.81
N ILE A 324 15.74 -11.09 -5.69
CA ILE A 324 14.57 -11.85 -5.25
C ILE A 324 14.95 -13.24 -4.72
N TYR A 325 15.94 -13.90 -5.33
CA TYR A 325 16.45 -15.20 -4.89
C TYR A 325 16.91 -15.16 -3.44
N LEU A 326 17.72 -14.17 -3.05
CA LEU A 326 18.19 -14.06 -1.66
C LEU A 326 17.06 -13.83 -0.66
N ARG A 327 16.03 -13.05 -1.05
CA ARG A 327 14.88 -12.83 -0.18
C ARG A 327 14.04 -14.09 -0.01
N ILE A 328 13.88 -14.88 -1.07
CA ILE A 328 13.21 -16.17 -0.98
C ILE A 328 14.05 -17.14 -0.15
N ALA A 329 15.37 -17.16 -0.29
CA ALA A 329 16.25 -18.00 0.51
C ALA A 329 16.21 -17.65 2.02
N GLN A 330 16.18 -16.36 2.37
CA GLN A 330 16.17 -15.90 3.77
C GLN A 330 14.80 -16.01 4.44
N TYR A 331 13.73 -15.73 3.69
CA TYR A 331 12.42 -15.46 4.27
C TYR A 331 11.28 -16.26 3.61
N ASP A 332 11.60 -17.22 2.74
CA ASP A 332 10.66 -17.98 1.91
C ASP A 332 9.86 -17.11 0.92
N ILE A 333 8.94 -17.71 0.18
CA ILE A 333 8.07 -17.01 -0.75
C ILE A 333 6.89 -16.37 0.00
N THR A 334 6.67 -15.09 -0.24
CA THR A 334 5.51 -14.32 0.22
C THR A 334 4.79 -13.74 -0.99
N MET A 335 3.59 -13.19 -0.81
CA MET A 335 2.81 -12.63 -1.92
C MET A 335 3.59 -11.61 -2.76
N ASN A 336 4.21 -10.63 -2.08
CA ASN A 336 4.98 -9.59 -2.75
C ASN A 336 6.16 -10.19 -3.53
N ARG A 337 6.83 -11.22 -2.98
CA ARG A 337 7.95 -11.88 -3.65
C ARG A 337 7.50 -12.71 -4.84
N TYR A 338 6.33 -13.34 -4.74
CA TYR A 338 5.71 -14.06 -5.85
C TYR A 338 5.46 -13.13 -7.03
N PHE A 339 4.86 -11.94 -6.81
CA PHE A 339 4.68 -10.96 -7.86
C PHE A 339 6.00 -10.56 -8.52
N VAL A 340 7.05 -10.29 -7.73
CA VAL A 340 8.37 -9.94 -8.28
C VAL A 340 8.94 -11.08 -9.15
N VAL A 341 8.81 -12.34 -8.73
CA VAL A 341 9.23 -13.50 -9.52
C VAL A 341 8.45 -13.58 -10.83
N VAL A 342 7.13 -13.46 -10.78
CA VAL A 342 6.30 -13.51 -11.99
C VAL A 342 6.64 -12.38 -12.95
N PHE A 343 6.78 -11.15 -12.43
CA PHE A 343 7.21 -10.00 -13.23
C PHE A 343 8.59 -10.23 -13.84
N TRP A 344 9.52 -10.81 -13.09
CA TRP A 344 10.84 -11.17 -13.61
C TRP A 344 10.77 -12.19 -14.73
N ILE A 345 9.97 -13.26 -14.60
CA ILE A 345 9.81 -14.27 -15.67
C ILE A 345 9.18 -13.62 -16.90
N TRP A 346 8.09 -12.86 -16.72
CA TRP A 346 7.41 -12.15 -17.80
C TRP A 346 8.37 -11.20 -18.56
N LEU A 347 9.11 -10.36 -17.83
CA LEU A 347 10.09 -9.46 -18.42
C LEU A 347 11.23 -10.21 -19.11
N SER A 348 11.66 -11.34 -18.56
CA SER A 348 12.70 -12.19 -19.16
C SER A 348 12.22 -12.76 -20.49
N VAL A 349 11.01 -13.32 -20.55
CA VAL A 349 10.44 -13.86 -21.79
C VAL A 349 10.35 -12.77 -22.86
N ILE A 350 9.85 -11.58 -22.52
CA ILE A 350 9.75 -10.46 -23.48
C ILE A 350 11.13 -9.98 -23.92
N SER A 351 12.05 -9.77 -22.99
CA SER A 351 13.39 -9.25 -23.30
C SER A 351 14.15 -10.24 -24.19
N LEU A 352 14.16 -11.52 -23.84
CA LEU A 352 14.77 -12.58 -24.64
C LEU A 352 14.13 -12.69 -26.03
N TYR A 353 12.80 -12.57 -26.13
CA TYR A 353 12.10 -12.52 -27.41
C TYR A 353 12.60 -11.36 -28.29
N PHE A 354 12.70 -10.14 -27.77
CA PHE A 354 13.16 -8.99 -28.57
C PHE A 354 14.67 -8.98 -28.85
N VAL A 355 15.47 -9.68 -28.04
CA VAL A 355 16.91 -9.86 -28.27
C VAL A 355 17.16 -10.89 -29.37
N PHE A 356 16.51 -12.05 -29.32
CA PHE A 356 16.81 -13.18 -30.21
C PHE A 356 15.90 -13.30 -31.44
N SER A 357 14.69 -12.74 -31.40
CA SER A 357 13.74 -12.89 -32.52
C SER A 357 14.14 -12.06 -33.73
N LYS A 358 14.12 -12.70 -34.91
CA LYS A 358 14.31 -12.04 -36.21
C LYS A 358 13.12 -11.13 -36.59
N LYS A 359 11.91 -11.46 -36.13
CA LYS A 359 10.69 -10.66 -36.34
C LYS A 359 10.25 -10.09 -34.99
N LYS A 360 10.23 -8.76 -34.86
CA LYS A 360 10.00 -8.07 -33.57
C LYS A 360 8.58 -7.54 -33.47
N ASN A 361 7.61 -8.46 -33.52
CA ASN A 361 6.20 -8.09 -33.48
C ASN A 361 5.84 -7.47 -32.12
N LEU A 362 5.41 -6.21 -32.13
CA LEU A 362 5.05 -5.47 -30.92
C LEU A 362 3.86 -6.07 -30.15
N VAL A 363 3.01 -6.85 -30.84
CA VAL A 363 1.82 -7.49 -30.25
C VAL A 363 2.16 -8.43 -29.11
N TYR A 364 3.35 -9.05 -29.13
CA TYR A 364 3.72 -10.01 -28.10
C TYR A 364 3.89 -9.38 -26.72
N ILE A 365 4.15 -8.07 -26.61
CA ILE A 365 4.31 -7.40 -25.31
C ILE A 365 3.01 -7.50 -24.49
N PRO A 366 1.86 -6.96 -24.93
CA PRO A 366 0.61 -7.11 -24.21
C PRO A 366 0.05 -8.53 -24.25
N LEU A 367 0.31 -9.32 -25.30
CA LEU A 367 -0.15 -10.71 -25.37
C LEU A 367 0.47 -11.58 -24.27
N ILE A 368 1.79 -11.53 -24.11
CA ILE A 368 2.51 -12.27 -23.07
C ILE A 368 2.06 -11.75 -21.69
N LEU A 369 1.85 -10.45 -21.53
CA LEU A 369 1.29 -9.90 -20.29
C LEU A 369 -0.09 -10.50 -19.97
N THR A 370 -1.00 -10.59 -20.93
CA THR A 370 -2.30 -11.25 -20.74
C THR A 370 -2.14 -12.71 -20.32
N ILE A 371 -1.31 -13.50 -21.02
CA ILE A 371 -1.14 -14.92 -20.73
C ILE A 371 -0.62 -15.11 -19.29
N PHE A 372 0.41 -14.37 -18.90
CA PHE A 372 0.98 -14.45 -17.55
C PHE A 372 -0.02 -14.02 -16.47
N THR A 373 -0.77 -12.94 -16.71
CA THR A 373 -1.75 -12.44 -15.73
C THR A 373 -2.95 -13.38 -15.56
N ILE A 374 -3.37 -14.09 -16.63
CA ILE A 374 -4.35 -15.18 -16.51
C ILE A 374 -3.79 -16.33 -15.67
N ILE A 375 -2.56 -16.78 -15.94
CA ILE A 375 -1.92 -17.93 -15.24
C ILE A 375 -1.79 -17.69 -13.73
N ILE A 376 -1.56 -16.45 -13.30
CA ILE A 376 -1.48 -16.13 -11.85
C ILE A 376 -2.83 -15.78 -11.22
N SER A 377 -3.83 -15.49 -12.05
CA SER A 377 -5.19 -15.15 -11.59
C SER A 377 -6.08 -16.37 -11.44
N VAL A 378 -5.80 -17.45 -12.17
CA VAL A 378 -6.58 -18.70 -12.25
C VAL A 378 -5.59 -19.86 -12.14
N TRP A 379 -5.99 -21.04 -11.64
CA TRP A 379 -5.17 -22.29 -11.54
C TRP A 379 -4.43 -22.46 -10.19
N PRO A 380 -3.82 -23.64 -9.85
CA PRO A 380 -2.96 -23.83 -8.66
C PRO A 380 -1.79 -22.85 -8.49
N TRP A 381 -1.43 -22.10 -9.54
CA TRP A 381 -0.49 -20.97 -9.51
C TRP A 381 -1.16 -19.64 -9.12
N TRP A 382 -2.39 -19.71 -8.63
CA TRP A 382 -3.09 -18.58 -8.06
C TRP A 382 -2.18 -17.92 -7.02
N VAL A 383 -2.08 -16.60 -7.10
CA VAL A 383 -1.13 -15.83 -6.28
C VAL A 383 -1.29 -16.07 -4.78
N TYR A 384 -2.42 -16.64 -4.35
CA TYR A 384 -2.69 -16.99 -2.97
C TYR A 384 -2.25 -18.40 -2.56
N SER A 385 -2.54 -19.43 -3.34
CA SER A 385 -2.34 -20.84 -2.92
C SER A 385 -0.88 -21.21 -2.66
N LEU A 386 0.04 -20.72 -3.50
CA LEU A 386 1.43 -21.13 -3.44
C LEU A 386 2.20 -20.49 -2.26
N PRO A 387 2.10 -19.17 -1.99
CA PRO A 387 2.73 -18.62 -0.80
C PRO A 387 2.08 -19.09 0.51
N GLU A 388 0.77 -19.31 0.55
CA GLU A 388 0.08 -19.84 1.73
C GLU A 388 0.62 -21.20 2.13
N SER A 389 0.61 -22.16 1.20
CA SER A 389 1.08 -23.53 1.44
C SER A 389 2.55 -23.58 1.87
N ARG A 390 3.41 -22.74 1.27
CA ARG A 390 4.83 -22.61 1.66
C ARG A 390 5.00 -22.04 3.06
N GLN A 391 4.28 -20.98 3.41
CA GLN A 391 4.37 -20.35 4.73
C GLN A 391 3.78 -21.24 5.83
N LEU A 392 2.71 -21.98 5.53
CA LEU A 392 2.13 -22.98 6.42
C LEU A 392 3.11 -24.13 6.68
N ALA A 393 3.71 -24.70 5.65
CA ALA A 393 4.73 -25.75 5.80
C ALA A 393 5.94 -25.28 6.62
N ARG A 394 6.35 -24.02 6.43
CA ARG A 394 7.44 -23.43 7.23
C ARG A 394 7.05 -23.25 8.70
N LEU A 395 5.83 -22.80 8.98
CA LEU A 395 5.30 -22.70 10.34
C LEU A 395 5.28 -24.08 11.02
N GLU A 396 4.77 -25.11 10.34
CA GLU A 396 4.78 -26.47 10.85
C GLU A 396 6.20 -26.96 11.18
N ASN A 397 7.18 -26.67 10.32
CA ASN A 397 8.57 -27.05 10.56
C ASN A 397 9.17 -26.31 11.76
N ASN A 398 8.88 -25.01 11.91
CA ASN A 398 9.33 -24.21 13.05
C ASN A 398 8.68 -24.68 14.36
N LEU A 399 7.39 -25.05 14.35
CA LEU A 399 6.70 -25.63 15.49
C LEU A 399 7.27 -27.01 15.88
N LYS A 400 7.63 -27.85 14.90
CA LYS A 400 8.32 -29.13 15.15
C LYS A 400 9.69 -28.91 15.79
N THR A 401 10.45 -27.96 15.27
CA THR A 401 11.77 -27.57 15.79
C THR A 401 11.67 -27.03 17.23
N ALA A 402 10.62 -26.28 17.53
CA ALA A 402 10.31 -25.80 18.87
C ALA A 402 9.72 -26.86 19.81
N TRP A 403 9.55 -28.10 19.35
CA TRP A 403 8.87 -29.18 20.09
C TRP A 403 7.40 -28.88 20.46
N ILE A 404 6.79 -27.87 19.84
CA ILE A 404 5.40 -27.48 20.04
C ILE A 404 4.47 -28.40 19.25
N LEU A 405 4.87 -28.83 18.05
CA LEU A 405 4.09 -29.75 17.22
C LEU A 405 4.72 -31.14 17.24
N LYS A 406 4.02 -32.13 17.83
CA LYS A 406 4.43 -33.55 17.84
C LYS A 406 3.24 -34.42 17.44
N ASP A 407 3.44 -35.37 16.53
CA ASP A 407 2.38 -36.29 16.06
C ASP A 407 1.10 -35.59 15.61
N TRP A 408 1.21 -34.42 14.97
CA TRP A 408 0.09 -33.56 14.56
C TRP A 408 -0.75 -33.00 15.71
N VAL A 409 -0.22 -33.03 16.94
CA VAL A 409 -0.82 -32.45 18.14
C VAL A 409 0.06 -31.32 18.66
N ILE A 410 -0.58 -30.26 19.14
CA ILE A 410 0.09 -29.10 19.73
C ILE A 410 0.27 -29.32 21.22
N TYR A 411 1.53 -29.30 21.65
CA TYR A 411 1.97 -29.31 23.04
C TYR A 411 2.54 -27.93 23.39
N PRO A 412 1.79 -27.09 24.13
CA PRO A 412 2.31 -25.85 24.69
C PRO A 412 3.65 -26.02 25.41
N LEU A 413 4.53 -25.03 25.32
CA LEU A 413 5.71 -24.97 26.17
C LEU A 413 5.31 -24.62 27.61
N ASN A 414 6.17 -24.92 28.58
CA ASN A 414 5.93 -24.57 29.98
C ASN A 414 6.26 -23.09 30.23
N ASN A 415 7.40 -22.62 29.71
CA ASN A 415 7.88 -21.26 29.88
C ASN A 415 8.33 -20.63 28.55
N TYR A 416 8.26 -19.30 28.48
CA TYR A 416 8.76 -18.53 27.33
C TYR A 416 10.28 -18.63 27.12
N SER A 417 11.03 -19.11 28.12
CA SER A 417 12.47 -19.36 28.05
C SER A 417 12.83 -20.65 27.33
N ASP A 418 11.86 -21.54 27.11
CA ASP A 418 12.09 -22.88 26.57
C ASP A 418 12.32 -22.87 25.04
N ILE A 419 12.21 -21.69 24.43
CA ILE A 419 12.42 -21.44 23.01
C ILE A 419 13.38 -20.27 22.80
N THR A 420 14.26 -20.38 21.79
CA THR A 420 15.17 -19.29 21.42
C THR A 420 14.37 -18.06 20.97
N PRO A 421 14.81 -16.82 21.32
CA PRO A 421 14.12 -15.59 20.92
C PRO A 421 13.88 -15.47 19.41
N GLU A 422 14.84 -15.93 18.59
CA GLU A 422 14.75 -15.91 17.13
C GLU A 422 13.61 -16.81 16.62
N LEU A 423 13.58 -18.07 17.06
CA LEU A 423 12.55 -19.03 16.67
C LEU A 423 11.16 -18.61 17.18
N SER A 424 11.08 -18.06 18.39
CA SER A 424 9.85 -17.50 18.95
C SER A 424 9.30 -16.37 18.07
N LYS A 425 10.18 -15.44 17.66
CA LYS A 425 9.83 -14.34 16.76
C LYS A 425 9.40 -14.84 15.38
N GLU A 426 10.05 -15.87 14.82
CA GLU A 426 9.68 -16.44 13.54
C GLU A 426 8.28 -17.09 13.58
N ILE A 427 8.00 -17.91 14.59
CA ILE A 427 6.69 -18.56 14.76
C ILE A 427 5.59 -17.51 14.89
N TYR A 428 5.77 -16.50 15.74
CA TYR A 428 4.80 -15.42 15.89
C TYR A 428 4.57 -14.68 14.56
N SER A 429 5.65 -14.32 13.86
CA SER A 429 5.55 -13.61 12.59
C SER A 429 4.86 -14.43 11.50
N GLN A 430 4.99 -15.75 11.52
CA GLN A 430 4.33 -16.65 10.58
C GLN A 430 2.84 -16.81 10.90
N ILE A 431 2.48 -16.92 12.18
CA ILE A 431 1.08 -16.94 12.62
C ILE A 431 0.40 -15.63 12.20
N ASP A 432 1.02 -14.49 12.50
CA ASP A 432 0.54 -13.15 12.12
C ASP A 432 0.35 -13.03 10.60
N TYR A 433 1.36 -13.42 9.82
CA TYR A 433 1.30 -13.41 8.36
C TYR A 433 0.18 -14.29 7.81
N LEU A 434 0.06 -15.55 8.25
CA LEU A 434 -0.99 -16.45 7.76
C LEU A 434 -2.38 -15.94 8.13
N CYS A 435 -2.53 -15.39 9.34
CA CYS A 435 -3.75 -14.72 9.76
C CYS A 435 -4.07 -13.47 8.92
N ASP A 436 -3.07 -12.69 8.51
CA ASP A 436 -3.19 -11.61 7.50
C ASP A 436 -3.59 -12.13 6.13
N TYR A 437 -3.10 -13.30 5.78
CA TYR A 437 -3.21 -13.84 4.44
C TYR A 437 -4.57 -14.44 4.13
N ASP A 438 -5.12 -15.26 5.02
CA ASP A 438 -6.30 -16.08 4.72
C ASP A 438 -7.46 -15.88 5.70
N ASN A 439 -7.42 -14.76 6.45
CA ASN A 439 -8.35 -14.46 7.53
C ASN A 439 -8.30 -15.49 8.68
N CYS A 440 -7.10 -15.97 8.98
CA CYS A 440 -6.77 -16.98 10.00
C CYS A 440 -7.33 -18.38 9.74
N ASN A 441 -7.81 -18.72 8.55
CA ASN A 441 -8.40 -20.03 8.29
C ASN A 441 -7.39 -21.17 8.49
N SER A 442 -6.16 -21.03 7.98
CA SER A 442 -5.05 -21.95 8.16
C SER A 442 -4.67 -22.10 9.62
N ILE A 443 -4.65 -20.98 10.36
CA ILE A 443 -4.33 -20.98 11.79
C ILE A 443 -5.44 -21.66 12.60
N LYS A 444 -6.72 -21.45 12.26
CA LYS A 444 -7.86 -22.16 12.86
C LYS A 444 -7.74 -23.68 12.65
N ASN A 445 -7.35 -24.11 11.46
CA ASN A 445 -7.18 -25.51 11.12
C ASN A 445 -5.97 -26.14 11.82
N LEU A 446 -4.88 -25.39 11.96
CA LEU A 446 -3.65 -25.86 12.61
C LEU A 446 -3.79 -25.89 14.14
N PHE A 447 -4.50 -24.94 14.74
CA PHE A 447 -4.69 -24.78 16.19
C PHE A 447 -6.17 -24.93 16.61
N PRO A 448 -6.86 -26.06 16.32
CA PRO A 448 -8.30 -26.17 16.53
C PRO A 448 -8.70 -26.16 18.01
N VAL A 449 -7.86 -26.71 18.89
CA VAL A 449 -8.10 -26.73 20.35
C VAL A 449 -7.98 -25.32 20.93
N GLN A 450 -6.87 -24.65 20.64
CA GLN A 450 -6.57 -23.30 21.09
C GLN A 450 -7.62 -22.32 20.53
N TYR A 451 -8.00 -22.49 19.27
CA TYR A 451 -9.05 -21.71 18.63
C TYR A 451 -10.38 -21.77 19.40
N ASN A 452 -10.80 -22.98 19.80
CA ASN A 452 -12.02 -23.17 20.57
C ASN A 452 -11.91 -22.57 21.98
N VAL A 453 -10.74 -22.63 22.62
CA VAL A 453 -10.48 -21.93 23.90
C VAL A 453 -10.66 -20.43 23.74
N VAL A 454 -10.09 -19.83 22.70
CA VAL A 454 -10.24 -18.39 22.41
C VAL A 454 -11.70 -18.03 22.12
N LYS A 455 -12.39 -18.83 21.32
CA LYS A 455 -13.81 -18.64 21.00
C LYS A 455 -14.68 -18.66 22.25
N ASN A 456 -14.40 -19.57 23.20
CA ASN A 456 -15.12 -19.68 24.47
C ASN A 456 -14.78 -18.54 25.43
N LYS A 457 -13.51 -18.09 25.48
CA LYS A 457 -13.10 -16.91 26.25
C LYS A 457 -13.77 -15.62 25.75
N ASN A 458 -14.07 -15.55 24.45
CA ASN A 458 -14.72 -14.40 23.82
C ASN A 458 -16.24 -14.29 24.07
N ILE A 459 -16.81 -15.11 24.96
CA ILE A 459 -18.20 -14.97 25.44
C ILE A 459 -18.32 -13.90 26.55
N ASP A 460 -17.21 -13.45 27.15
CA ASP A 460 -17.20 -12.38 28.17
C ASP A 460 -16.49 -11.11 27.68
N GLY A 461 -17.23 -10.25 26.98
CA GLY A 461 -16.73 -9.03 26.36
C GLY A 461 -16.31 -7.91 27.32
N ILE A 462 -15.15 -8.02 27.99
CA ILE A 462 -14.73 -6.99 28.97
C ILE A 462 -13.49 -6.17 28.58
N PHE A 463 -12.52 -6.67 27.79
CA PHE A 463 -11.21 -5.98 27.72
C PHE A 463 -10.81 -5.20 26.45
N LEU A 464 -11.56 -5.24 25.33
CA LEU A 464 -11.11 -4.58 24.08
C LEU A 464 -12.04 -3.51 23.52
N LYS A 465 -13.20 -3.25 24.14
CA LYS A 465 -14.10 -2.17 23.68
C LYS A 465 -13.57 -0.76 23.95
N ASN A 466 -12.61 -0.60 24.87
CA ASN A 466 -12.26 0.72 25.42
C ASN A 466 -10.89 1.29 25.04
N THR A 467 -9.99 0.59 24.34
CA THR A 467 -8.63 1.12 24.13
C THR A 467 -8.15 1.28 22.69
N TYR A 468 -8.74 0.66 21.67
CA TYR A 468 -8.32 0.93 20.28
C TYR A 468 -9.50 0.86 19.32
N LYS A 469 -10.10 2.03 19.07
CA LYS A 469 -11.08 2.27 17.99
C LYS A 469 -10.40 2.39 16.61
N TYR A 470 -9.35 1.59 16.36
CA TYR A 470 -8.67 1.52 15.07
C TYR A 470 -8.87 0.13 14.46
N SER A 471 -9.71 0.09 13.41
CA SER A 471 -9.64 -0.82 12.27
C SER A 471 -9.20 -2.28 12.51
N SER A 472 -9.70 -2.97 13.54
CA SER A 472 -9.48 -4.41 13.65
C SER A 472 -10.46 -5.14 12.73
N SER A 473 -9.94 -5.80 11.68
CA SER A 473 -10.73 -6.73 10.87
C SER A 473 -11.25 -7.85 11.77
N TRP A 474 -12.56 -7.85 12.02
CA TRP A 474 -13.22 -8.92 12.76
C TRP A 474 -13.34 -10.14 11.85
N ASN A 475 -12.99 -11.32 12.37
CA ASN A 475 -13.26 -12.57 11.66
C ASN A 475 -14.77 -12.81 11.59
N SER A 476 -15.21 -13.70 10.68
CA SER A 476 -16.62 -14.11 10.53
C SER A 476 -17.30 -14.55 11.82
N ASP A 477 -16.49 -14.93 12.82
CA ASP A 477 -16.92 -15.55 14.07
C ASP A 477 -16.93 -14.55 15.24
N GLY A 478 -16.76 -13.25 14.97
CA GLY A 478 -16.80 -12.18 15.98
C GLY A 478 -15.55 -12.07 16.86
N ILE A 479 -14.46 -12.76 16.50
CA ILE A 479 -13.16 -12.68 17.18
C ILE A 479 -12.26 -11.72 16.40
N SER A 480 -11.60 -10.79 17.09
CA SER A 480 -10.63 -9.93 16.43
C SER A 480 -9.40 -10.73 16.04
N LYS A 481 -8.85 -10.48 14.85
CA LYS A 481 -7.65 -11.17 14.36
C LYS A 481 -6.48 -11.07 15.35
N TRP A 482 -6.29 -9.87 15.91
CA TRP A 482 -5.26 -9.61 16.90
C TRP A 482 -5.47 -10.40 18.19
N SER A 483 -6.71 -10.50 18.70
CA SER A 483 -6.98 -11.30 19.89
C SER A 483 -6.70 -12.78 19.63
N LEU A 484 -7.05 -13.27 18.45
CA LEU A 484 -6.77 -14.66 18.09
C LEU A 484 -5.27 -14.97 18.10
N ILE A 485 -4.46 -14.14 17.43
CA ILE A 485 -3.01 -14.33 17.35
C ILE A 485 -2.39 -14.24 18.75
N TYR A 486 -2.79 -13.24 19.54
CA TYR A 486 -2.28 -13.03 20.89
C TYR A 486 -2.54 -14.24 21.79
N TRP A 487 -3.79 -14.72 21.84
CA TRP A 487 -4.13 -15.84 22.72
C TRP A 487 -3.51 -17.16 22.27
N ILE A 488 -3.42 -17.41 20.96
CA ILE A 488 -2.71 -18.60 20.46
C ILE A 488 -1.25 -18.53 20.88
N ALA A 489 -0.58 -17.38 20.69
CA ALA A 489 0.81 -17.18 21.08
C ALA A 489 1.01 -17.35 22.61
N GLU A 490 0.09 -16.82 23.41
CA GLU A 490 0.10 -16.96 24.87
C GLU A 490 -0.07 -18.43 25.30
N GLU A 491 -0.97 -19.16 24.65
CA GLU A 491 -1.24 -20.56 24.96
C GLU A 491 -0.06 -21.45 24.61
N ILE A 492 0.62 -21.23 23.48
CA ILE A 492 1.84 -21.97 23.10
C ILE A 492 3.13 -21.41 23.72
N LYS A 493 3.03 -20.38 24.57
CA LYS A 493 4.15 -19.66 25.21
C LYS A 493 5.22 -19.15 24.22
N VAL A 494 4.77 -18.58 23.11
CA VAL A 494 5.60 -17.86 22.14
C VAL A 494 5.47 -16.35 22.37
N LYS A 495 6.58 -15.60 22.37
CA LYS A 495 6.58 -14.17 22.66
C LYS A 495 6.00 -13.38 21.49
N SER A 496 5.06 -12.47 21.76
CA SER A 496 4.49 -11.60 20.73
C SER A 496 5.51 -10.55 20.25
N ARG A 497 5.40 -10.09 18.99
CA ARG A 497 6.07 -8.87 18.51
C ARG A 497 5.79 -7.66 19.42
N TYR A 498 4.61 -7.59 20.03
CA TYR A 498 4.26 -6.53 21.00
C TYR A 498 4.88 -6.77 22.37
N ASP A 499 5.07 -8.02 22.80
CA ASP A 499 5.91 -8.33 23.96
C ASP A 499 7.39 -8.07 23.68
N ILE A 500 7.81 -8.09 22.41
CA ILE A 500 9.18 -7.77 21.99
C ILE A 500 9.41 -6.24 21.93
N VAL A 501 8.37 -5.44 21.64
CA VAL A 501 8.43 -3.95 21.67
C VAL A 501 8.16 -3.39 23.08
N ASN A 502 7.41 -4.12 23.91
CA ASN A 502 7.30 -3.85 25.35
C ASN A 502 8.32 -4.62 26.19
N ASN A 503 9.20 -5.41 25.57
CA ASN A 503 10.39 -5.89 26.24
C ASN A 503 11.30 -4.68 26.44
N ILE A 504 11.24 -4.19 27.65
CA ILE A 504 12.15 -3.22 28.23
C ILE A 504 13.61 -3.60 27.91
N PHE A 505 13.93 -4.88 27.76
CA PHE A 505 15.21 -5.42 27.27
C PHE A 505 15.72 -4.89 25.91
N THR A 506 14.86 -4.36 25.04
CA THR A 506 15.24 -3.80 23.73
C THR A 506 15.26 -2.27 23.70
N ARG A 507 14.86 -1.62 24.80
CA ARG A 507 14.91 -0.15 24.89
C ARG A 507 16.28 0.28 25.40
N GLU A 508 16.86 1.25 24.72
CA GLU A 508 18.11 1.91 25.16
C GLU A 508 17.90 2.62 26.51
N THR A 509 16.67 3.04 26.80
CA THR A 509 16.29 3.76 28.02
C THR A 509 15.06 3.19 28.73
N LEU A 510 15.04 3.35 30.05
CA LEU A 510 13.95 3.02 30.98
C LEU A 510 13.24 4.31 31.40
N ASN A 511 11.92 4.38 31.22
CA ASN A 511 11.11 5.52 31.70
C ASN A 511 10.40 5.15 32.99
N PHE A 512 10.87 5.69 34.11
CA PHE A 512 10.27 5.55 35.42
C PHE A 512 9.22 6.63 35.65
N THR A 513 7.96 6.25 35.75
CA THR A 513 6.84 7.19 35.95
C THR A 513 6.17 6.96 37.28
N ASN A 514 5.76 8.03 37.94
CA ASN A 514 4.85 7.99 39.06
C ASN A 514 3.44 7.58 38.58
N ASN A 515 2.69 6.89 39.43
CA ASN A 515 1.38 6.35 39.10
C ASN A 515 0.36 7.49 38.85
N TYR A 516 -0.10 7.66 37.59
CA TYR A 516 -0.90 8.79 37.07
C TYR A 516 -2.17 9.16 37.86
N TYR A 517 -2.61 8.34 38.81
CA TYR A 517 -3.85 8.52 39.57
C TYR A 517 -3.65 9.16 40.95
N LYS A 518 -2.42 9.42 41.40
CA LYS A 518 -2.13 10.08 42.67
C LYS A 518 -1.45 11.42 42.41
N TRP A 519 -2.19 12.51 42.58
CA TRP A 519 -1.61 13.86 42.57
C TRP A 519 -0.58 13.98 43.70
N ILE A 520 0.57 14.59 43.40
CA ILE A 520 1.65 14.80 44.39
C ILE A 520 1.26 15.86 45.42
N PHE A 521 0.29 16.72 45.11
CA PHE A 521 -0.21 17.75 46.02
C PHE A 521 -1.31 17.23 46.95
N PRO A 522 -1.33 17.69 48.23
CA PRO A 522 -0.48 18.72 48.82
C PRO A 522 0.90 18.20 49.30
N ILE A 523 1.95 19.02 49.11
CA ILE A 523 3.31 18.75 49.63
C ILE A 523 3.53 19.61 50.87
N ASP A 524 4.05 19.02 51.96
CA ASP A 524 4.44 19.78 53.15
C ASP A 524 5.74 20.56 52.90
N VAL A 525 5.64 21.90 52.94
CA VAL A 525 6.74 22.84 52.67
C VAL A 525 7.18 23.61 53.93
N THR A 526 6.67 23.25 55.12
CA THR A 526 6.85 24.02 56.36
C THR A 526 8.30 24.28 56.77
N TRP A 527 9.23 23.43 56.33
CA TRP A 527 10.66 23.52 56.63
C TRP A 527 11.54 23.88 55.44
N TYR A 528 10.97 24.32 54.31
CA TYR A 528 11.71 24.58 53.08
C TYR A 528 11.61 26.05 52.67
N SER A 529 12.76 26.64 52.32
CA SER A 529 12.86 28.04 51.97
C SER A 529 12.44 28.33 50.51
N LYS A 530 12.58 27.37 49.59
CA LYS A 530 12.23 27.54 48.16
C LYS A 530 11.75 26.26 47.49
N ILE A 531 10.96 26.44 46.42
CA ILE A 531 10.59 25.40 45.45
C ILE A 531 11.19 25.78 44.09
N LEU A 532 12.01 24.92 43.51
CA LEU A 532 12.65 25.13 42.21
C LEU A 532 12.14 24.10 41.20
N ASN A 533 11.81 24.51 39.98
CA ASN A 533 11.52 23.58 38.90
C ASN A 533 12.84 23.05 38.30
N ILE A 534 12.88 21.77 37.96
CA ILE A 534 14.04 21.13 37.34
C ILE A 534 13.80 21.04 35.83
N ASN A 535 14.72 21.61 35.06
CA ASN A 535 14.69 21.56 33.61
C ASN A 535 15.79 20.63 33.07
N THR A 536 15.60 20.07 31.88
CA THR A 536 16.67 19.36 31.12
C THR A 536 17.57 20.30 30.35
N THR A 537 17.08 21.52 30.08
CA THR A 537 17.75 22.55 29.28
C THR A 537 17.58 23.89 29.98
N GLN A 538 18.35 24.89 29.55
CA GLN A 538 18.27 26.21 30.15
C GLN A 538 16.89 26.84 29.88
N PRO A 539 16.12 27.18 30.93
CA PRO A 539 14.77 27.71 30.76
C PRO A 539 14.77 29.10 30.11
N THR A 540 13.82 29.34 29.21
CA THR A 540 13.56 30.64 28.58
C THR A 540 12.12 31.07 28.84
N PRO A 541 11.87 32.20 29.54
CA PRO A 541 12.82 33.18 30.08
C PRO A 541 13.59 32.67 31.31
N LEU A 542 14.80 33.20 31.56
CA LEU A 542 15.65 32.78 32.69
C LEU A 542 15.01 33.14 34.05
N PRO A 543 14.69 32.16 34.91
CA PRO A 543 14.24 32.40 36.27
C PRO A 543 15.35 32.98 37.17
N SER A 544 14.96 33.53 38.32
CA SER A 544 15.93 33.99 39.33
C SER A 544 16.75 32.85 39.91
N ASP A 545 16.12 31.70 40.18
CA ASP A 545 16.74 30.46 40.63
C ASP A 545 16.12 29.29 39.85
N TYR A 546 16.92 28.35 39.37
CA TYR A 546 16.44 27.16 38.65
C TYR A 546 17.41 25.99 38.80
N ALA A 547 16.93 24.76 38.60
CA ALA A 547 17.77 23.58 38.55
C ALA A 547 17.85 23.02 37.12
N ILE A 548 19.03 22.56 36.70
CA ILE A 548 19.25 21.81 35.46
C ILE A 548 19.74 20.41 35.82
N MET A 549 19.05 19.39 35.34
CA MET A 549 19.46 17.99 35.52
C MET A 549 20.18 17.49 34.28
N ASP A 550 21.45 17.13 34.43
CA ASP A 550 22.27 16.51 33.41
C ASP A 550 22.41 15.02 33.71
N ILE A 551 21.49 14.24 33.14
CA ILE A 551 21.47 12.77 33.27
C ILE A 551 22.71 12.14 32.61
N LYS A 552 23.28 12.77 31.58
CA LYS A 552 24.44 12.22 30.87
C LYS A 552 25.69 12.23 31.76
N ASN A 553 25.84 13.29 32.54
CA ASN A 553 26.99 13.46 33.43
C ASN A 553 26.68 13.09 34.89
N HIS A 554 25.47 12.61 35.19
CA HIS A 554 25.01 12.19 36.53
C HIS A 554 25.03 13.31 37.59
N TYR A 555 24.74 14.56 37.19
CA TYR A 555 24.68 15.70 38.11
C TYR A 555 23.42 16.56 37.90
N MET A 556 22.95 17.18 38.98
CA MET A 556 21.93 18.23 38.97
C MET A 556 22.54 19.54 39.45
N ASN A 557 22.56 20.54 38.58
CA ASN A 557 23.14 21.85 38.83
C ASN A 557 22.05 22.84 39.24
N ILE A 558 22.24 23.53 40.35
CA ILE A 558 21.35 24.58 40.84
C ILE A 558 21.98 25.93 40.50
N TYR A 559 21.21 26.79 39.84
CA TYR A 559 21.66 28.10 39.38
C TYR A 559 20.87 29.21 40.06
N LYS A 560 21.57 30.32 40.30
CA LYS A 560 21.00 31.62 40.61
C LYS A 560 21.35 32.58 39.49
N LYS A 561 20.37 32.91 38.66
CA LYS A 561 20.53 33.56 37.34
C LYS A 561 21.48 32.79 36.43
N ILE A 562 22.77 33.13 36.41
CA ILE A 562 23.78 32.52 35.53
C ILE A 562 24.88 31.83 36.37
N TRP A 563 24.92 32.09 37.68
CA TRP A 563 25.93 31.54 38.57
C TRP A 563 25.49 30.16 39.06
N LEU A 564 26.36 29.16 38.84
CA LEU A 564 26.22 27.84 39.45
C LEU A 564 26.38 27.99 40.96
N VAL A 565 25.31 27.69 41.69
CA VAL A 565 25.27 27.74 43.16
C VAL A 565 25.69 26.39 43.73
N ASP A 566 25.18 25.30 43.16
CA ASP A 566 25.45 23.95 43.64
C ASP A 566 25.36 22.89 42.52
N SER A 567 25.95 21.72 42.75
CA SER A 567 25.90 20.54 41.87
C SER A 567 25.74 19.28 42.70
N VAL A 568 24.58 18.63 42.60
CA VAL A 568 24.21 17.43 43.35
C VAL A 568 24.43 16.17 42.49
N ASN A 569 25.09 15.14 43.03
CA ASN A 569 25.31 13.87 42.34
C ASN A 569 24.02 13.02 42.30
N LEU A 570 23.68 12.49 41.13
CA LEU A 570 22.45 11.71 40.89
C LEU A 570 22.60 10.20 41.07
N ASN A 571 23.81 9.69 41.29
CA ASN A 571 24.08 8.25 41.37
C ASN A 571 23.23 7.54 42.42
N GLU A 572 22.91 8.18 43.55
CA GLU A 572 22.08 7.59 44.60
C GLU A 572 20.63 7.35 44.12
N ILE A 573 20.07 8.29 43.35
CA ILE A 573 18.74 8.19 42.75
C ILE A 573 18.73 7.09 41.68
N GLU A 574 19.71 7.12 40.77
CA GLU A 574 19.82 6.16 39.67
C GLU A 574 19.98 4.73 40.17
N ASN A 575 20.87 4.51 41.14
CA ASN A 575 21.10 3.19 41.72
C ASN A 575 19.86 2.64 42.42
N LYS A 576 19.13 3.49 43.17
CA LYS A 576 17.90 3.07 43.85
C LYS A 576 16.81 2.68 42.84
N LEU A 577 16.56 3.50 41.82
CA LEU A 577 15.55 3.21 40.78
C LEU A 577 15.88 1.94 39.98
N LEU A 578 17.15 1.77 39.59
CA LEU A 578 17.61 0.57 38.90
C LEU A 578 17.52 -0.68 39.79
N SER A 579 17.76 -0.56 41.10
CA SER A 579 17.60 -1.68 42.03
C SER A 579 16.13 -2.12 42.17
N ILE A 580 15.19 -1.16 42.24
CA ILE A 580 13.75 -1.44 42.29
C ILE A 580 13.30 -2.11 40.98
N TYR A 581 13.79 -1.62 39.84
CA TYR A 581 13.52 -2.23 38.55
C TYR A 581 14.02 -3.68 38.47
N LYS A 582 15.25 -3.96 38.92
CA LYS A 582 15.80 -5.32 38.96
C LYS A 582 14.98 -6.28 39.83
N ALA A 583 14.38 -5.78 40.91
CA ALA A 583 13.58 -6.60 41.82
C ALA A 583 12.14 -6.82 41.34
N THR A 584 11.51 -5.79 40.77
CA THR A 584 10.05 -5.76 40.50
C THR A 584 9.69 -5.84 39.03
N TRP A 585 10.66 -5.64 38.13
CA TRP A 585 10.47 -5.52 36.68
C TRP A 585 9.48 -4.40 36.27
N SER A 586 9.19 -3.46 37.17
CA SER A 586 8.26 -2.34 36.94
C SER A 586 9.01 -1.02 36.82
N THR A 587 8.59 -0.19 35.87
CA THR A 587 8.99 1.22 35.78
C THR A 587 7.88 2.18 36.26
N LYS A 588 6.76 1.64 36.75
CA LYS A 588 5.72 2.43 37.43
C LYS A 588 5.92 2.31 38.92
N LEU A 589 6.12 3.45 39.58
CA LEU A 589 6.48 3.55 40.99
C LEU A 589 5.46 4.40 41.75
N ASP A 590 5.36 4.18 43.06
CA ASP A 590 4.56 5.02 43.95
C ASP A 590 5.33 6.31 44.34
N ASN A 591 4.61 7.35 44.79
CA ASN A 591 5.19 8.65 45.16
C ASN A 591 6.38 8.55 46.14
N LEU A 592 6.35 7.58 47.07
CA LEU A 592 7.41 7.37 48.07
C LEU A 592 8.71 6.89 47.44
N ASP A 593 8.63 6.02 46.44
CA ASP A 593 9.79 5.48 45.72
C ASP A 593 10.40 6.52 44.77
N MET A 594 9.60 7.52 44.41
CA MET A 594 9.98 8.66 43.59
C MET A 594 10.36 9.91 44.42
N THR A 595 10.50 9.81 45.74
CA THR A 595 10.93 10.94 46.59
C THR A 595 12.30 10.67 47.19
N PHE A 596 13.20 11.65 47.10
CA PHE A 596 14.60 11.52 47.52
C PHE A 596 15.01 12.69 48.41
N GLU A 597 15.74 12.40 49.48
CA GLU A 597 16.36 13.41 50.35
C GLU A 597 17.87 13.35 50.15
N LEU A 598 18.42 14.36 49.49
CA LEU A 598 19.84 14.46 49.18
C LEU A 598 20.48 15.44 50.17
N LYS A 599 21.54 14.98 50.85
CA LYS A 599 22.29 15.80 51.81
C LYS A 599 23.54 16.36 51.15
N TRP A 600 23.82 17.64 51.39
CA TRP A 600 25.09 18.25 51.00
C TRP A 600 25.85 18.81 52.20
N ARG A 601 27.19 18.90 52.06
CA ARG A 601 28.21 19.30 53.06
C ARG A 601 27.61 19.90 54.34
N ASN A 602 27.30 18.99 55.25
CA ASN A 602 26.84 19.15 56.63
C ASN A 602 25.60 20.00 56.95
N TRP A 603 25.08 20.95 56.16
CA TRP A 603 23.94 21.80 56.60
C TRP A 603 22.76 22.07 55.64
N GLU A 604 22.78 21.70 54.36
CA GLU A 604 21.62 21.89 53.45
C GLU A 604 21.02 20.55 52.99
N ILE A 605 19.68 20.42 53.04
CA ILE A 605 18.94 19.20 52.65
C ILE A 605 18.03 19.54 51.46
N TYR A 606 18.24 18.86 50.33
CA TYR A 606 17.40 18.98 49.16
C TYR A 606 16.40 17.82 49.12
N LYS A 607 15.11 18.13 49.04
CA LYS A 607 14.07 17.12 48.82
C LYS A 607 13.62 17.17 47.37
N VAL A 608 13.89 16.10 46.64
CA VAL A 608 13.61 15.98 45.21
C VAL A 608 12.39 15.09 45.02
N PHE A 609 11.39 15.61 44.32
CA PHE A 609 10.16 14.88 43.99
C PHE A 609 10.13 14.50 42.52
N LEU A 610 9.95 13.20 42.28
CA LEU A 610 9.99 12.64 40.95
C LEU A 610 8.58 12.28 40.37
N GLU A 611 8.09 12.96 39.31
CA GLU A 611 7.01 12.48 38.41
C GLU A 611 7.46 11.51 37.28
N ASN A 612 8.51 11.82 36.49
CA ASN A 612 9.04 10.92 35.46
C ASN A 612 10.54 11.10 35.17
N ILE A 613 11.35 10.02 35.23
CA ILE A 613 12.78 10.01 34.85
C ILE A 613 13.09 8.95 33.79
N THR A 614 13.87 9.34 32.79
CA THR A 614 14.42 8.43 31.79
C THR A 614 15.88 8.09 32.11
N LEU A 615 16.20 6.81 32.38
CA LEU A 615 17.56 6.31 32.64
C LEU A 615 18.04 5.36 31.54
N LYS A 616 19.35 5.17 31.38
CA LYS A 616 19.89 4.15 30.45
C LYS A 616 19.57 2.75 30.95
N ASN A 617 19.14 1.87 30.04
CA ASN A 617 18.87 0.48 30.40
C ASN A 617 20.18 -0.33 30.49
N PRO A 618 20.54 -0.87 31.67
CA PRO A 618 21.77 -1.65 31.82
C PRO A 618 21.75 -3.00 31.09
N GLU A 619 20.58 -3.51 30.69
CA GLU A 619 20.42 -4.79 30.00
C GLU A 619 20.45 -4.66 28.45
N TYR A 620 20.62 -3.45 27.92
CA TYR A 620 20.62 -3.18 26.47
C TYR A 620 21.97 -3.54 25.82
N LYS A 621 21.95 -4.38 24.77
CA LYS A 621 23.17 -4.92 24.10
C LYS A 621 23.34 -4.54 22.62
N TRP A 622 22.60 -3.56 22.08
CA TRP A 622 22.65 -3.21 20.64
C TRP A 622 23.26 -1.83 20.37
N VAL A 623 23.64 -1.60 19.11
CA VAL A 623 24.47 -0.47 18.62
C VAL A 623 23.85 0.90 18.92
N GLU A 624 24.68 1.83 19.42
CA GLU A 624 24.33 3.22 19.76
C GLU A 624 23.61 3.95 18.62
N ASN A 625 22.38 4.41 18.89
CA ASN A 625 21.73 5.45 18.10
C ASN A 625 21.81 6.78 18.87
N ASN A 626 22.34 7.82 18.23
CA ASN A 626 22.75 9.09 18.86
C ASN A 626 21.61 10.05 19.29
N TYR A 627 20.44 9.58 19.70
CA TYR A 627 19.34 10.48 20.09
C TYR A 627 18.66 10.06 21.39
N PRO A 628 19.25 10.34 22.56
CA PRO A 628 18.52 10.21 23.80
C PRO A 628 17.64 11.46 24.02
N TYR A 629 16.33 11.31 23.80
CA TYR A 629 15.34 12.22 24.36
C TYR A 629 15.22 11.93 25.86
N TYR A 630 15.88 12.75 26.68
CA TYR A 630 15.68 12.74 28.13
C TYR A 630 14.50 13.65 28.46
N ASN A 631 13.43 13.11 29.03
CA ASN A 631 12.27 13.90 29.48
C ASN A 631 12.13 13.77 30.99
N VAL A 632 11.96 14.91 31.65
CA VAL A 632 12.20 15.12 33.08
C VAL A 632 11.28 16.28 33.47
N SER A 633 10.32 16.06 34.38
CA SER A 633 9.35 17.07 34.84
C SER A 633 9.28 17.09 36.37
N TRP A 634 9.71 18.17 37.05
CA TRP A 634 9.95 18.08 38.51
C TRP A 634 9.92 19.37 39.34
N TYR A 635 10.03 19.19 40.67
CA TYR A 635 10.33 20.23 41.66
C TYR A 635 11.40 19.78 42.68
N VAL A 636 12.27 20.69 43.11
CA VAL A 636 13.20 20.55 44.25
C VAL A 636 12.76 21.49 45.36
N LEU A 637 12.59 20.95 46.56
CA LEU A 637 12.47 21.76 47.77
C LEU A 637 13.86 21.94 48.38
N MET A 638 14.26 23.19 48.57
CA MET A 638 15.52 23.57 49.20
C MET A 638 15.23 23.95 50.65
N LYS A 639 15.85 23.23 51.59
CA LYS A 639 15.73 23.51 53.02
C LYS A 639 16.65 24.66 53.40
#